data_AF-A0A9W6Z9N9-F1
#
_entry.id   AF-A0A9W6Z9N9-F1
#
_cell.length_a   1.000
_cell.length_b   1.000
_cell.length_c   1.000
_cell.angle_alpha   90.00
_cell.angle_beta   90.00
_cell.angle_gamma   90.00
#
_symmetry.space_group_name_H-M   'P 1'
#
loop_
_entity.id
_entity.type
_entity.pdbx_description
1 polymer ?
#
loop_
_entity_poly.entity_id
_entity_poly.type
_entity_poly.pdbx_seq_one_letter_code
_entity_poly.pdbx_strand_id
1 'polypeptide(L)'
;MVLKKLDPSIPLLLRTSLLTHHRSIFLIIGSSSSQTIPTLHQVRSKSTLERGAILWMYKDDLGFSSHKKKRMKKLKGLEKKGLQTESASSFDLFLTTNDITYLYYKDSQKVLGKTYDMVVIQDFQSITPSLLARTIETCRGGGTIVFLLSSVSSLKSVYAMTMDVHSRYRGSSKEEVKPRFVERFFLSLTKSNRFIAMDEEFNVLKLCSKTTDNLQPDGILGNVVVTRRTSTSENELSGIINQCEGNVKAIVSLCVTLCQAKSVLTFLDALSERERTTVSLTSARGRGKSASVGMCVAAAISYGYGRIVLTGPEVGNLGTVMEFVKKGLEALGYLEHKDFTVIYEAGGNEKLITGFQIHKEHMQTISFHSPTQAFVFSNADLVCVDEAAAIPLPIVKNIIDSSSLSFISSTIKGYEGTGRGLSLKLIKAMREKTYNSQSSVTQSDVKGKKGDKKVHEDRWKEEAEANARKTSTNPNLKEITLTTPIRYGPGDPVETWLDNLLCLEDSAKQALTSRPAPETCELYKVDRDALFSYHDLSEKFLHKVMGVLTSAHYKNSPNDLMLLGDSPTHRLFVLLGPENSETSLPDILAVVQVALEGNINKKTVEAQLGRGKREAGDMIPWTVSQQFGDAEFAKMSGARIVRLAVPEECQGMGYGSRAVEQVYRFYNGDFVDLGDDGSDNDESEEEEEEEEGSADESGDEESSGQKKGLLNEKLKPRKKLPPLLLPLSEVKGSPQLDWIGTSFGLTPQLFKFWQRTGMKLLYLRQTANPLTGEHSSIMLRPLPNRSKFSDSWMPSFTADARRRFVNLLSTVFRSMEVRNALAVLEDVKAYHDKIDSRIDQASSGGDTKKERKVKNAANNLGDAISSRAGGKGGLTAAELRLVLTDHDMKRLELYGRNLCDHHLIADLVGGVARLQFLGRIKGVELSSVQSALMVGMGLQGKSVSEVGKELGLPDNQVLAMFNKAIRKMGSGIREAVEAEAADEFGHEKKHQGEALERMKDVTELTLDEEQEQAAEDLKKKKKKKKKGGILDDEEIARYHVKGTEEEWEEALQEKGSVENQNNIQVKRKRDKEEIEEGAGGENFKRSNRYYEEEEERVRESVGLKMTEKMKKDKKRKMKDGKKIREIGGLE
;
A
#
# COMPACT_ATOMS: atom_id res chain seq x y z
N MET A 1 57.25 12.50 4.80
CA MET A 1 56.05 12.93 4.04
C MET A 1 56.51 13.50 2.71
N VAL A 2 55.96 13.04 1.59
CA VAL A 2 56.21 13.67 0.28
C VAL A 2 55.23 14.83 0.13
N LEU A 3 55.72 16.06 -0.04
CA LEU A 3 54.89 17.24 -0.28
C LEU A 3 54.42 17.24 -1.74
N LYS A 4 53.35 16.50 -2.02
CA LYS A 4 52.73 16.43 -3.35
C LYS A 4 51.82 17.65 -3.56
N LYS A 5 51.99 18.35 -4.69
CA LYS A 5 51.13 19.48 -5.08
C LYS A 5 49.73 18.96 -5.42
N LEU A 6 48.70 19.49 -4.77
CA LEU A 6 47.30 19.17 -5.07
C LEU A 6 46.94 19.57 -6.50
N ASP A 7 46.14 18.75 -7.18
CA ASP A 7 45.59 19.06 -8.50
C ASP A 7 44.79 20.38 -8.46
N PRO A 8 45.06 21.35 -9.36
CA PRO A 8 44.38 22.66 -9.36
C PRO A 8 42.87 22.57 -9.58
N SER A 9 42.37 21.47 -10.18
CA SER A 9 40.96 21.24 -10.46
C SER A 9 40.12 21.18 -9.18
N ILE A 10 40.67 20.63 -8.09
CA ILE A 10 39.93 20.42 -6.83
C ILE A 10 39.63 21.77 -6.13
N PRO A 11 40.62 22.66 -5.85
CA PRO A 11 40.32 23.99 -5.31
C PRO A 11 39.48 24.87 -6.27
N LEU A 12 39.68 24.74 -7.59
CA LEU A 12 38.95 25.54 -8.58
C LEU A 12 37.46 25.17 -8.61
N LEU A 13 37.12 23.87 -8.57
CA LEU A 13 35.73 23.42 -8.47
C LEU A 13 35.06 23.93 -7.18
N LEU A 14 35.74 23.81 -6.03
CA LEU A 14 35.20 24.26 -4.73
C LEU A 14 34.95 25.78 -4.72
N ARG A 15 35.91 26.59 -5.19
CA ARG A 15 35.75 28.05 -5.30
C ARG A 15 34.62 28.44 -6.25
N THR A 16 34.54 27.80 -7.41
CA THR A 16 33.48 28.07 -8.39
C THR A 16 32.10 27.72 -7.83
N SER A 17 32.00 26.60 -7.11
CA SER A 17 30.75 26.15 -6.47
C SER A 17 30.27 27.13 -5.39
N LEU A 18 31.20 27.67 -4.59
CA LEU A 18 30.91 28.72 -3.60
C LEU A 18 30.44 30.03 -4.25
N LEU A 19 31.09 30.48 -5.33
CA LEU A 19 30.73 31.73 -6.03
C LEU A 19 29.37 31.63 -6.75
N THR A 20 29.04 30.45 -7.29
CA THR A 20 27.78 30.19 -8.01
C THR A 20 26.65 29.69 -7.11
N HIS A 21 26.91 29.45 -5.82
CA HIS A 21 26.02 28.73 -4.90
C HIS A 21 25.51 27.38 -5.45
N HIS A 22 26.30 26.71 -6.28
CA HIS A 22 26.04 25.35 -6.81
C HIS A 22 26.68 24.28 -5.92
N ARG A 23 26.22 23.03 -6.01
CA ARG A 23 26.80 21.91 -5.24
C ARG A 23 27.93 21.23 -6.01
N SER A 24 28.81 20.54 -5.27
CA SER A 24 29.94 19.77 -5.81
C SER A 24 29.90 18.32 -5.34
N ILE A 25 30.26 17.37 -6.22
CA ILE A 25 30.33 15.94 -5.91
C ILE A 25 31.76 15.43 -6.05
N PHE A 26 32.25 14.73 -5.02
CA PHE A 26 33.50 14.00 -5.05
C PHE A 26 33.29 12.51 -4.79
N LEU A 27 33.99 11.67 -5.56
CA LEU A 27 34.13 10.24 -5.31
C LEU A 27 35.58 9.97 -4.89
N ILE A 28 35.77 9.41 -3.69
CA ILE A 28 37.09 9.09 -3.15
C ILE A 28 37.24 7.57 -3.10
N ILE A 29 38.22 7.06 -3.83
CA ILE A 29 38.48 5.62 -3.97
C ILE A 29 39.70 5.23 -3.14
N GLY A 30 39.48 4.37 -2.14
CA GLY A 30 40.55 3.72 -1.39
C GLY A 30 40.18 3.26 0.04
N SER A 31 40.99 2.32 0.52
CA SER A 31 41.01 1.76 1.86
C SER A 31 41.01 2.78 3.02
N SER A 32 41.78 3.88 2.89
CA SER A 32 41.89 4.93 3.90
C SER A 32 41.19 6.24 3.50
N SER A 33 40.22 6.15 2.59
CA SER A 33 39.42 7.29 2.08
C SER A 33 38.71 8.14 3.15
N SER A 34 38.53 7.63 4.38
CA SER A 34 38.04 8.46 5.49
C SER A 34 39.05 9.52 5.95
N GLN A 35 40.36 9.27 5.81
CA GLN A 35 41.43 10.16 6.27
C GLN A 35 41.66 11.37 5.37
N THR A 36 41.11 11.39 4.15
CA THR A 36 41.24 12.51 3.20
C THR A 36 40.19 13.60 3.39
N ILE A 37 39.05 13.26 4.01
CA ILE A 37 37.94 14.18 4.32
C ILE A 37 38.38 15.46 5.07
N PRO A 38 39.24 15.40 6.12
CA PRO A 38 39.74 16.59 6.81
C PRO A 38 40.42 17.59 5.88
N THR A 39 41.23 17.10 4.93
CA THR A 39 41.96 17.94 3.97
C THR A 39 40.99 18.61 2.99
N LEU A 40 40.00 17.88 2.47
CA LEU A 40 38.95 18.44 1.60
C LEU A 40 38.15 19.53 2.34
N HIS A 41 37.77 19.26 3.60
CA HIS A 41 37.10 20.23 4.46
C HIS A 41 37.97 21.47 4.73
N GLN A 42 39.27 21.31 4.95
CA GLN A 42 40.21 22.43 5.13
C GLN A 42 40.37 23.26 3.84
N VAL A 43 40.48 22.64 2.66
CA VAL A 43 40.57 23.35 1.37
C VAL A 43 39.31 24.19 1.13
N ARG A 44 38.13 23.64 1.44
CA ARG A 44 36.88 24.40 1.42
C ARG A 44 36.87 25.53 2.46
N SER A 45 37.23 25.24 3.71
CA SER A 45 37.25 26.23 4.81
C SER A 45 38.22 27.38 4.55
N LYS A 46 39.28 27.19 3.75
CA LYS A 46 40.16 28.27 3.30
C LYS A 46 39.49 29.22 2.28
N SER A 47 38.34 28.85 1.74
CA SER A 47 37.59 29.60 0.72
C SER A 47 36.29 30.21 1.26
N THR A 48 36.02 30.13 2.57
CA THR A 48 34.77 30.63 3.19
C THR A 48 35.01 30.98 4.66
N LEU A 49 34.43 32.07 5.19
CA LEU A 49 34.60 32.44 6.61
C LEU A 49 33.79 31.54 7.56
N GLU A 50 32.63 31.03 7.13
CA GLU A 50 31.74 30.20 7.94
C GLU A 50 32.22 28.74 8.00
N ARG A 51 32.31 28.16 9.21
CA ARG A 51 32.49 26.72 9.41
C ARG A 51 31.12 26.05 9.39
N GLY A 52 30.90 25.18 8.40
CA GLY A 52 29.61 24.55 8.15
C GLY A 52 29.34 23.28 8.96
N ALA A 53 28.05 22.92 9.06
CA ALA A 53 27.60 21.68 9.71
C ALA A 53 27.85 20.45 8.81
N ILE A 54 28.31 19.35 9.40
CA ILE A 54 28.68 18.13 8.67
C ILE A 54 27.71 16.99 8.97
N LEU A 55 27.23 16.31 7.93
CA LEU A 55 26.45 15.09 8.00
C LEU A 55 27.31 13.89 7.62
N TRP A 56 27.40 12.88 8.49
CA TRP A 56 28.09 11.63 8.23
C TRP A 56 27.10 10.46 8.26
N MET A 57 26.94 9.77 7.15
CA MET A 57 26.00 8.66 7.00
C MET A 57 26.69 7.33 6.70
N TYR A 58 26.23 6.29 7.39
CA TYR A 58 26.77 4.93 7.32
C TYR A 58 25.65 3.88 7.50
N LYS A 59 25.92 2.64 7.08
CA LYS A 59 24.97 1.53 7.09
C LYS A 59 24.88 0.87 8.47
N ASP A 60 26.01 0.31 8.95
CA ASP A 60 26.06 -0.48 10.19
C ASP A 60 27.33 -0.19 11.03
N ASP A 61 28.55 -0.17 10.45
CA ASP A 61 29.80 0.20 11.14
C ASP A 61 30.37 1.55 10.65
N LEU A 62 30.92 2.32 11.58
CA LEU A 62 31.53 3.63 11.39
C LEU A 62 33.07 3.57 11.44
N GLY A 63 33.67 2.44 11.86
CA GLY A 63 35.11 2.25 12.05
C GLY A 63 35.72 3.05 13.22
N PHE A 64 35.03 4.09 13.70
CA PHE A 64 35.40 4.90 14.87
C PHE A 64 34.20 5.17 15.77
N SER A 65 34.43 5.49 17.05
CA SER A 65 33.34 5.80 17.98
C SER A 65 32.80 7.21 17.75
N SER A 66 31.49 7.35 17.59
CA SER A 66 30.78 8.64 17.46
C SER A 66 30.84 9.50 18.74
N HIS A 67 30.94 8.89 19.92
CA HIS A 67 30.97 9.63 21.18
C HIS A 67 32.34 10.27 21.45
N LYS A 68 32.44 11.61 21.36
CA LYS A 68 33.65 12.40 21.67
C LYS A 68 34.35 11.97 22.98
N LYS A 69 33.59 11.75 24.08
CA LYS A 69 34.13 11.28 25.37
C LYS A 69 34.78 9.87 25.31
N LYS A 70 34.18 8.91 24.57
CA LYS A 70 34.75 7.56 24.43
C LYS A 70 36.02 7.59 23.58
N ARG A 71 36.05 8.41 22.52
CA ARG A 71 37.23 8.60 21.66
C ARG A 71 38.40 9.22 22.44
N MET A 72 38.17 10.30 23.17
CA MET A 72 39.15 10.91 24.08
C MET A 72 39.72 9.90 25.10
N LYS A 73 38.88 9.00 25.66
CA LYS A 73 39.36 7.94 26.55
C LYS A 73 40.18 6.87 25.84
N LYS A 74 39.87 6.55 24.57
CA LYS A 74 40.67 5.64 23.73
C LYS A 74 42.04 6.27 23.41
N LEU A 75 42.06 7.53 22.97
CA LEU A 75 43.28 8.28 22.65
C LEU A 75 44.22 8.38 23.86
N LYS A 76 43.71 8.86 25.01
CA LYS A 76 44.46 8.87 26.28
C LYS A 76 44.88 7.49 26.78
N GLY A 77 44.22 6.43 26.32
CA GLY A 77 44.60 5.04 26.60
C GLY A 77 45.70 4.51 25.67
N LEU A 78 45.89 5.12 24.50
CA LEU A 78 46.98 4.81 23.55
C LEU A 78 48.23 5.63 23.88
N GLU A 79 48.07 6.93 24.22
CA GLU A 79 49.10 7.78 24.80
C GLU A 79 49.76 7.11 26.02
N LYS A 80 48.94 6.65 26.99
CA LYS A 80 49.42 5.92 28.18
C LYS A 80 50.11 4.58 27.89
N LYS A 81 50.01 4.05 26.67
CA LYS A 81 50.71 2.83 26.23
C LYS A 81 51.98 3.14 25.44
N GLY A 82 52.35 4.40 25.25
CA GLY A 82 53.53 4.81 24.49
C GLY A 82 53.43 4.57 22.97
N LEU A 83 52.26 4.17 22.45
CA LEU A 83 52.07 3.83 21.03
C LEU A 83 51.80 5.03 20.12
N GLN A 84 51.79 6.26 20.65
CA GLN A 84 51.36 7.44 19.92
C GLN A 84 52.34 8.61 20.13
N THR A 85 53.10 8.94 19.08
CA THR A 85 53.97 10.13 19.02
C THR A 85 53.12 11.40 18.88
N GLU A 86 53.65 12.55 19.29
CA GLU A 86 52.93 13.78 19.69
C GLU A 86 52.01 14.48 18.66
N SER A 87 51.85 13.93 17.45
CA SER A 87 50.86 14.44 16.48
C SER A 87 49.59 13.60 16.50
N ALA A 88 48.52 14.15 17.08
CA ALA A 88 47.17 13.62 16.88
C ALA A 88 46.84 13.62 15.37
N SER A 89 46.26 12.53 14.86
CA SER A 89 45.90 12.43 13.45
C SER A 89 44.97 13.58 13.05
N SER A 90 45.20 14.18 11.88
CA SER A 90 44.34 15.23 11.29
C SER A 90 42.86 14.84 11.31
N PHE A 91 42.58 13.54 11.15
CA PHE A 91 41.25 12.96 11.24
C PHE A 91 40.64 13.01 12.65
N ASP A 92 41.37 12.63 13.70
CA ASP A 92 40.88 12.69 15.08
C ASP A 92 40.64 14.14 15.55
N LEU A 93 41.49 15.08 15.11
CA LEU A 93 41.33 16.51 15.34
C LEU A 93 40.05 17.03 14.65
N PHE A 94 39.85 16.67 13.38
CA PHE A 94 38.65 17.02 12.60
C PHE A 94 37.36 16.52 13.26
N LEU A 95 37.31 15.23 13.66
CA LEU A 95 36.13 14.63 14.28
C LEU A 95 35.84 15.13 15.71
N THR A 96 36.79 15.84 16.34
CA THR A 96 36.64 16.40 17.69
C THR A 96 36.23 17.88 17.63
N THR A 97 36.87 18.65 16.74
CA THR A 97 36.70 20.10 16.58
C THR A 97 35.36 20.48 15.94
N ASN A 98 34.96 19.75 14.90
CA ASN A 98 33.75 20.11 14.14
C ASN A 98 32.47 19.57 14.79
N ASP A 99 31.34 20.14 14.39
CA ASP A 99 30.02 19.57 14.67
C ASP A 99 29.63 18.61 13.55
N ILE A 100 29.44 17.34 13.91
CA ILE A 100 29.21 16.23 12.99
C ILE A 100 27.99 15.45 13.47
N THR A 101 26.93 15.50 12.68
CA THR A 101 25.74 14.67 12.89
C THR A 101 25.97 13.29 12.28
N TYR A 102 26.04 12.25 13.13
CA TYR A 102 26.15 10.85 12.72
C TYR A 102 24.77 10.22 12.60
N LEU A 103 24.41 9.68 11.44
CA LEU A 103 23.12 9.03 11.21
C LEU A 103 23.25 7.71 10.43
N TYR A 104 22.46 6.72 10.83
CA TYR A 104 22.30 5.48 10.07
C TYR A 104 21.49 5.74 8.78
N TYR A 105 21.76 4.98 7.71
CA TYR A 105 20.96 5.03 6.46
C TYR A 105 19.46 4.81 6.70
N LYS A 106 19.12 3.94 7.66
CA LYS A 106 17.75 3.65 8.11
C LYS A 106 17.05 4.89 8.68
N ASP A 107 17.81 5.80 9.31
CA ASP A 107 17.34 7.00 9.99
C ASP A 107 17.37 8.26 9.10
N SER A 108 17.55 8.10 7.77
CA SER A 108 17.65 9.21 6.79
C SER A 108 16.48 10.21 6.79
N GLN A 109 15.33 9.86 7.38
CA GLN A 109 14.20 10.78 7.55
C GLN A 109 14.46 11.87 8.59
N LYS A 110 15.39 11.68 9.54
CA LYS A 110 15.74 12.68 10.58
C LYS A 110 16.62 13.82 10.06
N VAL A 111 17.10 13.71 8.82
CA VAL A 111 17.88 14.76 8.13
C VAL A 111 16.95 15.86 7.57
N LEU A 112 15.65 15.57 7.46
CA LEU A 112 14.66 16.46 6.85
C LEU A 112 14.43 17.70 7.72
N GLY A 113 14.10 18.83 7.08
CA GLY A 113 14.10 20.15 7.70
C GLY A 113 15.50 20.76 7.87
N LYS A 114 16.51 19.97 8.26
CA LYS A 114 17.88 20.44 8.49
C LYS A 114 18.64 20.71 7.19
N THR A 115 19.71 21.51 7.27
CA THR A 115 20.63 21.86 6.18
C THR A 115 22.06 21.58 6.62
N TYR A 116 22.85 21.01 5.72
CA TYR A 116 24.26 20.69 5.95
C TYR A 116 25.13 21.29 4.86
N ASP A 117 26.38 21.55 5.22
CA ASP A 117 27.37 22.06 4.30
C ASP A 117 28.15 20.94 3.63
N MET A 118 28.55 19.93 4.40
CA MET A 118 29.29 18.78 3.91
C MET A 118 28.55 17.49 4.24
N VAL A 119 28.39 16.63 3.24
CA VAL A 119 27.69 15.35 3.37
C VAL A 119 28.65 14.22 2.99
N VAL A 120 28.91 13.32 3.93
CA VAL A 120 29.77 12.13 3.75
C VAL A 120 28.89 10.88 3.74
N ILE A 121 28.99 10.10 2.67
CA ILE A 121 28.27 8.84 2.47
C ILE A 121 29.32 7.72 2.37
N GLN A 122 29.39 6.91 3.42
CA GLN A 122 30.49 5.97 3.65
C GLN A 122 30.33 4.66 2.86
N ASP A 123 29.19 3.99 3.00
CA ASP A 123 28.97 2.65 2.45
C ASP A 123 28.24 2.75 1.11
N PHE A 124 28.97 2.96 0.02
CA PHE A 124 28.40 3.17 -1.31
C PHE A 124 27.51 2.00 -1.78
N GLN A 125 27.93 0.77 -1.53
CA GLN A 125 27.23 -0.46 -1.96
C GLN A 125 25.81 -0.61 -1.40
N SER A 126 25.47 0.14 -0.34
CA SER A 126 24.16 0.09 0.33
C SER A 126 23.33 1.36 0.15
N ILE A 127 23.70 2.18 -0.83
CA ILE A 127 22.93 3.35 -1.22
C ILE A 127 21.61 2.94 -1.88
N THR A 128 20.57 3.71 -1.60
CA THR A 128 19.27 3.60 -2.28
C THR A 128 18.90 4.93 -2.93
N PRO A 129 18.11 4.94 -4.02
CA PRO A 129 17.64 6.16 -4.67
C PRO A 129 17.02 7.19 -3.71
N SER A 130 16.17 6.74 -2.78
CA SER A 130 15.57 7.63 -1.77
C SER A 130 16.59 8.17 -0.77
N LEU A 131 17.65 7.43 -0.44
CA LEU A 131 18.73 7.92 0.40
C LEU A 131 19.49 9.04 -0.32
N LEU A 132 19.88 8.83 -1.59
CA LEU A 132 20.57 9.83 -2.42
C LEU A 132 19.79 11.14 -2.46
N ALA A 133 18.50 11.08 -2.78
CA ALA A 133 17.67 12.26 -2.89
C ALA A 133 17.62 13.03 -1.56
N ARG A 134 17.35 12.34 -0.44
CA ARG A 134 17.34 12.94 0.91
C ARG A 134 18.67 13.61 1.24
N THR A 135 19.79 12.94 1.03
CA THR A 135 21.10 13.46 1.42
C THR A 135 21.53 14.64 0.55
N ILE A 136 21.35 14.53 -0.78
CA ILE A 136 21.80 15.55 -1.74
C ILE A 136 20.95 16.83 -1.61
N GLU A 137 19.63 16.72 -1.41
CA GLU A 137 18.75 17.87 -1.12
C GLU A 137 19.08 18.60 0.20
N THR A 138 19.71 17.92 1.16
CA THR A 138 20.06 18.55 2.45
C THR A 138 21.32 19.40 2.39
N CYS A 139 22.10 19.29 1.32
CA CYS A 139 23.31 20.06 1.08
C CYS A 139 23.00 21.50 0.62
N ARG A 140 23.63 22.51 1.24
CA ARG A 140 23.56 23.93 0.86
C ARG A 140 24.33 24.20 -0.45
N GLY A 141 23.98 25.26 -1.16
CA GLY A 141 24.75 25.79 -2.29
C GLY A 141 26.16 26.22 -1.87
N GLY A 142 27.18 25.87 -2.64
CA GLY A 142 28.59 25.91 -2.23
C GLY A 142 29.01 24.71 -1.37
N GLY A 143 28.10 23.79 -1.10
CA GLY A 143 28.31 22.56 -0.33
C GLY A 143 29.01 21.44 -1.12
N THR A 144 29.41 20.41 -0.38
CA THR A 144 30.25 19.32 -0.90
C THR A 144 29.69 17.96 -0.48
N ILE A 145 29.40 17.11 -1.46
CA ILE A 145 28.92 15.74 -1.29
C ILE A 145 30.08 14.79 -1.58
N VAL A 146 30.38 13.88 -0.65
CA VAL A 146 31.51 12.95 -0.73
C VAL A 146 31.00 11.51 -0.64
N PHE A 147 31.28 10.72 -1.66
CA PHE A 147 31.10 9.27 -1.67
C PHE A 147 32.44 8.58 -1.40
N LEU A 148 32.45 7.61 -0.48
CA LEU A 148 33.62 6.79 -0.19
C LEU A 148 33.47 5.39 -0.82
N LEU A 149 34.59 4.86 -1.34
CA LEU A 149 34.71 3.47 -1.81
C LEU A 149 35.92 2.83 -1.14
N SER A 150 35.71 1.82 -0.29
CA SER A 150 36.73 1.25 0.59
C SER A 150 37.61 0.16 -0.02
N SER A 151 37.24 -0.42 -1.16
CA SER A 151 38.02 -1.49 -1.83
C SER A 151 38.19 -1.22 -3.32
N VAL A 152 39.34 -1.67 -3.84
CA VAL A 152 39.87 -1.37 -5.18
C VAL A 152 39.94 -2.64 -6.05
N SER A 153 39.38 -3.77 -5.59
CA SER A 153 39.57 -5.08 -6.24
C SER A 153 38.99 -5.20 -7.66
N SER A 154 37.88 -4.52 -7.95
CA SER A 154 37.31 -4.23 -9.29
C SER A 154 35.92 -3.60 -9.12
N LEU A 155 35.41 -2.86 -10.10
CA LEU A 155 33.96 -2.58 -10.21
C LEU A 155 33.12 -3.87 -10.17
N LYS A 156 33.64 -5.00 -10.69
CA LYS A 156 33.02 -6.33 -10.56
C LYS A 156 32.87 -6.79 -9.09
N SER A 157 33.81 -6.42 -8.21
CA SER A 157 33.72 -6.72 -6.77
C SER A 157 32.70 -5.83 -6.06
N VAL A 158 32.57 -4.56 -6.48
CA VAL A 158 31.47 -3.70 -6.02
C VAL A 158 30.12 -4.33 -6.38
N TYR A 159 29.97 -4.83 -7.61
CA TYR A 159 28.75 -5.51 -8.06
C TYR A 159 28.42 -6.75 -7.20
N ALA A 160 29.41 -7.59 -6.88
CA ALA A 160 29.23 -8.74 -6.00
C ALA A 160 28.84 -8.35 -4.55
N MET A 161 29.39 -7.26 -4.00
CA MET A 161 29.05 -6.82 -2.63
C MET A 161 27.68 -6.15 -2.52
N THR A 162 27.15 -5.53 -3.59
CA THR A 162 25.77 -5.02 -3.62
C THR A 162 24.73 -6.11 -3.33
N MET A 163 25.01 -7.38 -3.70
CA MET A 163 24.09 -8.52 -3.60
C MET A 163 23.49 -8.73 -2.20
N ASP A 164 24.18 -8.27 -1.15
CA ASP A 164 23.77 -8.42 0.26
C ASP A 164 22.64 -7.45 0.66
N VAL A 165 22.58 -6.27 0.03
CA VAL A 165 21.53 -5.26 0.23
C VAL A 165 20.25 -5.67 -0.49
N HIS A 166 20.40 -6.33 -1.63
CA HIS A 166 19.30 -6.87 -2.43
C HIS A 166 18.75 -8.20 -1.90
N SER A 167 19.25 -8.71 -0.76
CA SER A 167 18.66 -9.86 -0.05
C SER A 167 17.15 -9.71 0.22
N ARG A 168 16.64 -8.47 0.35
CA ARG A 168 15.20 -8.17 0.48
C ARG A 168 14.40 -8.30 -0.82
N TYR A 169 15.05 -8.27 -1.98
CA TYR A 169 14.42 -8.30 -3.30
C TYR A 169 14.66 -9.61 -4.06
N ARG A 170 15.20 -10.62 -3.36
CA ARG A 170 15.21 -12.01 -3.81
C ARG A 170 13.83 -12.61 -3.49
N GLY A 171 13.13 -13.10 -4.51
CA GLY A 171 12.14 -14.15 -4.34
C GLY A 171 12.83 -15.52 -4.35
N SER A 172 12.04 -16.59 -4.40
CA SER A 172 12.54 -17.97 -4.46
C SER A 172 13.18 -18.37 -5.82
N SER A 173 13.33 -17.43 -6.75
CA SER A 173 13.93 -17.60 -8.08
C SER A 173 15.44 -17.85 -8.03
N LYS A 174 15.95 -18.79 -8.86
CA LYS A 174 17.38 -19.14 -8.97
C LYS A 174 18.27 -18.06 -9.62
N GLU A 175 17.69 -17.04 -10.27
CA GLU A 175 18.44 -16.00 -10.99
C GLU A 175 19.24 -15.07 -10.05
N GLU A 176 20.50 -14.78 -10.39
CA GLU A 176 21.33 -13.85 -9.64
C GLU A 176 20.92 -12.37 -9.82
N VAL A 177 21.09 -11.58 -8.75
CA VAL A 177 20.79 -10.15 -8.75
C VAL A 177 21.90 -9.38 -9.47
N LYS A 178 21.60 -8.81 -10.64
CA LYS A 178 22.50 -7.90 -11.37
C LYS A 178 22.25 -6.43 -10.95
N PRO A 179 23.24 -5.68 -10.41
CA PRO A 179 23.07 -4.32 -9.90
C PRO A 179 23.12 -3.25 -11.02
N ARG A 180 22.09 -3.22 -11.86
CA ARG A 180 21.94 -2.32 -13.02
C ARG A 180 21.87 -0.85 -12.61
N PHE A 181 21.21 -0.53 -11.50
CA PHE A 181 21.10 0.86 -11.02
C PHE A 181 22.47 1.47 -10.69
N VAL A 182 23.40 0.67 -10.17
CA VAL A 182 24.76 1.13 -9.82
C VAL A 182 25.63 1.36 -11.05
N GLU A 183 25.53 0.51 -12.07
CA GLU A 183 26.20 0.73 -13.38
C GLU A 183 25.70 2.05 -14.00
N ARG A 184 24.38 2.27 -14.06
CA ARG A 184 23.77 3.52 -14.52
C ARG A 184 24.20 4.74 -13.69
N PHE A 185 24.31 4.60 -12.37
CA PHE A 185 24.76 5.68 -11.48
C PHE A 185 26.17 6.18 -11.85
N PHE A 186 27.14 5.28 -12.03
CA PHE A 186 28.51 5.68 -12.40
C PHE A 186 28.56 6.33 -13.78
N LEU A 187 27.87 5.77 -14.78
CA LEU A 187 27.78 6.36 -16.12
C LEU A 187 27.16 7.77 -16.06
N SER A 188 26.13 7.98 -15.24
CA SER A 188 25.51 9.29 -15.05
C SER A 188 26.44 10.34 -14.45
N LEU A 189 27.30 9.96 -13.50
CA LEU A 189 28.28 10.87 -12.88
C LEU A 189 29.29 11.38 -13.91
N THR A 190 29.74 10.53 -14.84
CA THR A 190 30.68 10.95 -15.91
C THR A 190 30.09 11.97 -16.90
N LYS A 191 28.77 12.12 -16.93
CA LYS A 191 28.06 13.14 -17.74
C LYS A 191 27.86 14.46 -16.99
N SER A 192 28.18 14.53 -15.68
CA SER A 192 27.95 15.71 -14.83
C SER A 192 29.16 16.64 -14.77
N ASN A 193 28.93 17.93 -15.04
CA ASN A 193 29.97 18.98 -15.08
C ASN A 193 30.52 19.42 -13.69
N ARG A 194 30.01 18.86 -12.58
CA ARG A 194 30.39 19.22 -11.20
C ARG A 194 30.92 18.01 -10.40
N PHE A 195 31.39 16.98 -11.11
CA PHE A 195 31.87 15.72 -10.55
C PHE A 195 33.39 15.54 -10.74
N ILE A 196 34.09 15.15 -9.66
CA ILE A 196 35.50 14.73 -9.68
C ILE A 196 35.64 13.40 -8.93
N ALA A 197 36.27 12.41 -9.56
CA ALA A 197 36.74 11.19 -8.93
C ALA A 197 38.24 11.28 -8.64
N MET A 198 38.66 10.88 -7.44
CA MET A 198 40.05 10.90 -6.98
C MET A 198 40.42 9.63 -6.17
N ASP A 199 41.71 9.32 -6.09
CA ASP A 199 42.22 8.33 -5.12
C ASP A 199 42.63 9.00 -3.77
N GLU A 200 43.02 8.19 -2.79
CA GLU A 200 43.52 8.62 -1.47
C GLU A 200 44.61 9.71 -1.52
N GLU A 201 45.48 9.69 -2.54
CA GLU A 201 46.54 10.67 -2.76
C GLU A 201 46.07 11.99 -3.40
N PHE A 202 44.76 12.18 -3.63
CA PHE A 202 44.18 13.31 -4.38
C PHE A 202 44.58 13.39 -5.86
N ASN A 203 45.01 12.28 -6.48
CA ASN A 203 45.16 12.21 -7.93
C ASN A 203 43.77 12.19 -8.59
N VAL A 204 43.50 13.10 -9.54
CA VAL A 204 42.23 13.11 -10.29
C VAL A 204 42.25 12.02 -11.37
N LEU A 205 41.17 11.25 -11.47
CA LEU A 205 41.05 10.16 -12.45
C LEU A 205 40.60 10.70 -13.82
N LYS A 206 41.21 10.17 -14.90
CA LYS A 206 40.94 10.56 -16.31
C LYS A 206 39.49 10.34 -16.78
N LEU A 207 38.68 9.66 -15.98
CA LEU A 207 37.22 9.52 -16.14
C LEU A 207 36.48 10.88 -16.17
N CYS A 208 37.10 11.95 -15.66
CA CYS A 208 36.47 13.26 -15.45
C CYS A 208 36.85 14.33 -16.49
N SER A 209 37.35 13.96 -17.68
CA SER A 209 37.94 14.94 -18.63
C SER A 209 37.02 16.12 -18.96
N LYS A 210 35.72 15.86 -19.20
CA LYS A 210 34.73 16.93 -19.45
C LYS A 210 34.60 17.94 -18.30
N THR A 211 34.82 17.55 -17.05
CA THR A 211 34.82 18.47 -15.90
C THR A 211 36.09 19.31 -15.90
N THR A 212 37.26 18.70 -16.13
CA THR A 212 38.54 19.43 -16.15
C THR A 212 38.65 20.39 -17.32
N ASP A 213 38.12 20.01 -18.50
CA ASP A 213 38.16 20.82 -19.71
C ASP A 213 37.23 22.06 -19.62
N ASN A 214 36.09 21.92 -18.94
CA ASN A 214 35.14 23.02 -18.69
C ASN A 214 35.56 23.94 -17.53
N LEU A 215 36.47 23.52 -16.66
CA LEU A 215 36.99 24.31 -15.53
C LEU A 215 38.19 25.17 -15.96
N GLN A 216 38.04 26.01 -16.99
CA GLN A 216 39.09 26.98 -17.32
C GLN A 216 39.09 28.18 -16.35
N PRO A 217 40.26 28.60 -15.85
CA PRO A 217 40.35 29.60 -14.78
C PRO A 217 39.91 31.01 -15.20
N ASP A 218 40.19 31.42 -16.44
CA ASP A 218 40.16 32.85 -16.81
C ASP A 218 38.79 33.34 -17.32
N GLY A 219 37.98 32.47 -17.94
CA GLY A 219 36.66 32.85 -18.46
C GLY A 219 35.56 32.98 -17.39
N ILE A 220 35.70 32.28 -16.26
CA ILE A 220 34.65 32.19 -15.24
C ILE A 220 34.72 33.38 -14.26
N LEU A 221 35.91 33.85 -13.89
CA LEU A 221 36.07 35.00 -12.99
C LEU A 221 35.53 36.31 -13.60
N GLY A 222 35.74 36.54 -14.91
CA GLY A 222 35.16 37.69 -15.61
C GLY A 222 33.63 37.66 -15.62
N ASN A 223 33.04 36.56 -16.10
CA ASN A 223 31.59 36.48 -16.25
C ASN A 223 30.83 36.36 -14.91
N VAL A 224 31.37 35.67 -13.89
CA VAL A 224 30.71 35.55 -12.58
C VAL A 224 30.74 36.87 -11.80
N VAL A 225 31.78 37.71 -11.97
CA VAL A 225 31.78 39.08 -11.41
C VAL A 225 30.71 39.95 -12.09
N VAL A 226 30.44 39.74 -13.37
CA VAL A 226 29.31 40.39 -14.07
C VAL A 226 27.96 39.85 -13.58
N THR A 227 27.78 38.53 -13.41
CA THR A 227 26.52 37.95 -12.91
C THR A 227 26.18 38.38 -11.47
N ARG A 228 27.17 38.79 -10.67
CA ARG A 228 26.96 39.29 -9.30
C ARG A 228 26.53 40.75 -9.23
N ARG A 229 26.57 41.50 -10.34
CA ARG A 229 25.90 42.80 -10.45
C ARG A 229 24.46 42.56 -10.85
N THR A 230 23.58 42.65 -9.86
CA THR A 230 22.11 42.63 -9.98
C THR A 230 21.55 41.41 -10.73
N SER A 231 21.21 40.35 -9.99
CA SER A 231 20.14 39.49 -10.47
C SER A 231 18.84 40.32 -10.48
N THR A 232 18.12 40.35 -11.60
CA THR A 232 16.88 41.14 -11.72
C THR A 232 15.88 40.79 -10.62
N SER A 233 15.84 39.50 -10.25
CA SER A 233 15.08 38.91 -9.15
C SER A 233 15.24 39.60 -7.79
N GLU A 234 16.45 40.04 -7.40
CA GLU A 234 16.71 40.68 -6.10
C GLU A 234 16.28 42.16 -6.10
N ASN A 235 16.46 42.84 -7.24
CA ASN A 235 15.95 44.20 -7.45
C ASN A 235 14.42 44.21 -7.50
N GLU A 236 13.78 43.22 -8.14
CA GLU A 236 12.33 43.05 -8.14
C GLU A 236 11.79 42.71 -6.74
N LEU A 237 12.47 41.85 -5.97
CA LEU A 237 12.06 41.52 -4.59
C LEU A 237 12.10 42.75 -3.69
N SER A 238 13.18 43.52 -3.73
CA SER A 238 13.30 44.77 -2.96
C SER A 238 12.31 45.84 -3.44
N GLY A 239 11.99 45.88 -4.73
CA GLY A 239 10.88 46.67 -5.27
C GLY A 239 9.52 46.31 -4.65
N ILE A 240 9.16 45.02 -4.61
CA ILE A 240 7.92 44.53 -4.00
C ILE A 240 7.87 44.86 -2.49
N ILE A 241 8.97 44.66 -1.77
CA ILE A 241 9.06 44.99 -0.33
C ILE A 241 8.84 46.50 -0.08
N ASN A 242 9.31 47.35 -0.99
CA ASN A 242 9.12 48.80 -0.89
C ASN A 242 7.70 49.27 -1.24
N GLN A 243 6.97 48.52 -2.07
CA GLN A 243 5.55 48.76 -2.40
C GLN A 243 4.59 48.34 -1.28
N CYS A 244 5.02 47.45 -0.38
CA CYS A 244 4.19 46.97 0.74
C CYS A 244 4.29 47.88 1.97
N GLU A 245 3.18 48.05 2.69
CA GLU A 245 3.09 48.82 3.94
C GLU A 245 2.64 47.96 5.14
N GLY A 246 2.86 48.47 6.36
CA GLY A 246 2.37 47.88 7.61
C GLY A 246 2.77 46.42 7.86
N ASN A 247 1.84 45.64 8.42
CA ASN A 247 2.02 44.23 8.77
C ASN A 247 2.43 43.36 7.57
N VAL A 248 1.92 43.67 6.38
CA VAL A 248 2.28 42.96 5.14
C VAL A 248 3.76 43.12 4.83
N LYS A 249 4.31 44.34 4.99
CA LYS A 249 5.75 44.60 4.79
C LYS A 249 6.62 43.77 5.73
N ALA A 250 6.24 43.66 7.00
CA ALA A 250 6.97 42.86 7.99
C ALA A 250 7.06 41.38 7.56
N ILE A 251 5.95 40.78 7.15
CA ILE A 251 5.91 39.38 6.71
C ILE A 251 6.66 39.19 5.38
N VAL A 252 6.45 40.05 4.39
CA VAL A 252 7.12 39.94 3.08
C VAL A 252 8.63 40.16 3.21
N SER A 253 9.11 40.95 4.18
CA SER A 253 10.54 41.11 4.46
C SER A 253 11.25 39.83 4.94
N LEU A 254 10.52 38.84 5.45
CA LEU A 254 11.05 37.52 5.80
C LEU A 254 11.25 36.60 4.58
N CYS A 255 10.72 36.97 3.41
CA CYS A 255 10.80 36.16 2.20
C CYS A 255 12.20 36.26 1.55
N VAL A 256 12.83 35.11 1.32
CA VAL A 256 14.18 35.04 0.72
C VAL A 256 14.13 35.12 -0.81
N THR A 257 13.01 34.73 -1.42
CA THR A 257 12.87 34.67 -2.89
C THR A 257 11.64 35.42 -3.38
N LEU A 258 11.73 35.97 -4.60
CA LEU A 258 10.62 36.64 -5.28
C LEU A 258 9.39 35.74 -5.49
N CYS A 259 9.59 34.45 -5.81
CA CYS A 259 8.48 33.51 -5.90
C CYS A 259 7.77 33.32 -4.55
N GLN A 260 8.53 33.30 -3.44
CA GLN A 260 7.97 33.23 -2.09
C GLN A 260 7.16 34.49 -1.76
N ALA A 261 7.70 35.69 -2.03
CA ALA A 261 6.98 36.95 -1.81
C ALA A 261 5.66 37.02 -2.60
N LYS A 262 5.67 36.70 -3.91
CA LYS A 262 4.46 36.64 -4.74
C LYS A 262 3.43 35.61 -4.22
N SER A 263 3.91 34.47 -3.72
CA SER A 263 3.04 33.44 -3.11
C SER A 263 2.39 33.94 -1.82
N VAL A 264 3.15 34.57 -0.93
CA VAL A 264 2.65 35.14 0.33
C VAL A 264 1.64 36.24 0.07
N LEU A 265 1.88 37.15 -0.89
CA LEU A 265 0.89 38.15 -1.30
C LEU A 265 -0.43 37.52 -1.75
N THR A 266 -0.39 36.49 -2.59
CA THR A 266 -1.60 35.78 -3.05
C THR A 266 -2.38 35.13 -1.88
N PHE A 267 -1.69 34.66 -0.84
CA PHE A 267 -2.33 34.18 0.39
C PHE A 267 -2.95 35.31 1.23
N LEU A 268 -2.29 36.47 1.31
CA LEU A 268 -2.79 37.65 2.01
C LEU A 268 -4.04 38.21 1.33
N ASP A 269 -4.07 38.24 -0.01
CA ASP A 269 -5.26 38.61 -0.79
C ASP A 269 -6.44 37.67 -0.47
N ALA A 270 -6.20 36.35 -0.41
CA ALA A 270 -7.21 35.37 -0.04
C ALA A 270 -7.68 35.47 1.44
N LEU A 271 -6.80 35.90 2.36
CA LEU A 271 -7.18 36.20 3.75
C LEU A 271 -8.06 37.45 3.86
N SER A 272 -7.86 38.42 2.97
CA SER A 272 -8.63 39.67 2.89
C SER A 272 -10.03 39.46 2.32
N GLU A 273 -10.17 38.63 1.28
CA GLU A 273 -11.45 38.34 0.62
C GLU A 273 -12.50 37.72 1.56
N ARG A 274 -12.10 36.91 2.55
CA ARG A 274 -12.97 36.17 3.50
C ARG A 274 -14.05 35.26 2.88
N GLU A 275 -14.10 35.14 1.56
CA GLU A 275 -14.96 34.23 0.83
C GLU A 275 -14.53 32.76 0.98
N ARG A 276 -15.38 31.84 0.50
CA ARG A 276 -15.03 30.42 0.42
C ARG A 276 -13.97 30.19 -0.66
N THR A 277 -12.70 30.33 -0.31
CA THR A 277 -11.58 30.12 -1.25
C THR A 277 -10.70 28.95 -0.83
N THR A 278 -10.09 28.31 -1.82
CA THR A 278 -9.08 27.26 -1.62
C THR A 278 -7.81 27.66 -2.34
N VAL A 279 -6.73 27.86 -1.60
CA VAL A 279 -5.42 28.20 -2.16
C VAL A 279 -4.53 26.96 -2.18
N SER A 280 -4.14 26.52 -3.37
CA SER A 280 -3.31 25.33 -3.58
C SER A 280 -1.87 25.72 -3.91
N LEU A 281 -1.00 25.67 -2.91
CA LEU A 281 0.44 25.88 -3.05
C LEU A 281 1.14 24.57 -3.43
N THR A 282 1.77 24.58 -4.60
CA THR A 282 2.50 23.42 -5.12
C THR A 282 3.97 23.74 -5.30
N SER A 283 4.85 22.80 -4.99
CA SER A 283 6.30 23.03 -5.17
C SER A 283 7.10 21.76 -5.40
N ALA A 284 8.35 21.93 -5.83
CA ALA A 284 9.39 20.94 -5.58
C ALA A 284 9.78 20.92 -4.09
N ARG A 285 10.51 19.88 -3.66
CA ARG A 285 11.07 19.84 -2.31
C ARG A 285 12.17 20.90 -2.14
N GLY A 286 12.35 21.41 -0.92
CA GLY A 286 13.38 22.42 -0.61
C GLY A 286 13.14 23.81 -1.22
N ARG A 287 11.91 24.16 -1.59
CA ARG A 287 11.51 25.46 -2.17
C ARG A 287 10.86 26.46 -1.20
N GLY A 288 10.83 26.18 0.11
CA GLY A 288 10.28 27.10 1.13
C GLY A 288 8.76 27.03 1.36
N LYS A 289 8.10 25.97 0.88
CA LYS A 289 6.66 25.70 1.04
C LYS A 289 6.14 25.84 2.48
N SER A 290 6.63 25.04 3.42
CA SER A 290 6.22 25.08 4.83
C SER A 290 6.55 26.42 5.52
N ALA A 291 7.61 27.10 5.09
CA ALA A 291 7.94 28.45 5.56
C ALA A 291 6.91 29.49 5.08
N SER A 292 6.49 29.40 3.82
CA SER A 292 5.45 30.27 3.24
C SER A 292 4.12 30.10 3.97
N VAL A 293 3.71 28.84 4.21
CA VAL A 293 2.50 28.53 4.99
C VAL A 293 2.59 29.07 6.42
N GLY A 294 3.72 28.87 7.12
CA GLY A 294 3.92 29.38 8.48
C GLY A 294 3.84 30.92 8.58
N MET A 295 4.43 31.63 7.63
CA MET A 295 4.33 33.09 7.53
C MET A 295 2.89 33.57 7.27
N CYS A 296 2.13 32.86 6.42
CA CYS A 296 0.72 33.20 6.15
C CYS A 296 -0.20 32.90 7.34
N VAL A 297 0.10 31.86 8.12
CA VAL A 297 -0.62 31.55 9.36
C VAL A 297 -0.38 32.61 10.43
N ALA A 298 0.86 33.10 10.59
CA ALA A 298 1.14 34.26 11.44
C ALA A 298 0.43 35.53 10.94
N ALA A 299 0.33 35.72 9.62
CA ALA A 299 -0.43 36.82 9.04
C ALA A 299 -1.92 36.76 9.37
N ALA A 300 -2.55 35.58 9.29
CA ALA A 300 -3.98 35.39 9.54
C ALA A 300 -4.40 35.85 10.95
N ILE A 301 -3.52 35.73 11.95
CA ILE A 301 -3.76 36.29 13.30
C ILE A 301 -4.00 37.81 13.22
N SER A 302 -3.20 38.55 12.44
CA SER A 302 -3.35 39.99 12.24
C SER A 302 -4.57 40.41 11.41
N TYR A 303 -5.20 39.48 10.67
CA TYR A 303 -6.48 39.70 9.98
C TYR A 303 -7.71 39.35 10.84
N GLY A 304 -7.49 38.95 12.11
CA GLY A 304 -8.55 38.66 13.08
C GLY A 304 -9.18 37.26 12.96
N TYR A 305 -8.47 36.27 12.42
CA TYR A 305 -8.93 34.88 12.44
C TYR A 305 -8.76 34.30 13.85
N GLY A 306 -9.82 33.74 14.42
CA GLY A 306 -9.86 33.29 15.82
C GLY A 306 -9.25 31.90 16.03
N ARG A 307 -9.76 30.92 15.27
CA ARG A 307 -9.35 29.52 15.37
C ARG A 307 -8.75 29.01 14.07
N ILE A 308 -7.43 28.83 14.09
CA ILE A 308 -6.66 28.33 12.95
C ILE A 308 -6.24 26.88 13.25
N VAL A 309 -6.61 25.95 12.36
CA VAL A 309 -6.26 24.53 12.51
C VAL A 309 -5.17 24.16 11.50
N LEU A 310 -4.06 23.62 12.02
CA LEU A 310 -2.99 23.06 11.22
C LEU A 310 -3.14 21.54 11.18
N THR A 311 -2.96 20.92 10.01
CA THR A 311 -3.02 19.47 9.86
C THR A 311 -1.98 18.98 8.85
N GLY A 312 -1.61 17.71 8.98
CA GLY A 312 -0.56 17.05 8.22
C GLY A 312 -0.42 15.59 8.68
N PRO A 313 0.42 14.78 8.01
CA PRO A 313 0.52 13.34 8.28
C PRO A 313 1.13 13.00 9.64
N GLU A 314 2.11 13.78 10.11
CA GLU A 314 2.81 13.59 11.39
C GLU A 314 3.20 14.95 11.99
N VAL A 315 3.15 15.08 13.33
CA VAL A 315 3.51 16.32 14.07
C VAL A 315 4.93 16.80 13.70
N GLY A 316 5.88 15.87 13.57
CA GLY A 316 7.28 16.20 13.29
C GLY A 316 7.50 16.95 11.97
N ASN A 317 6.67 16.72 10.96
CA ASN A 317 6.78 17.44 9.68
C ASN A 317 6.38 18.91 9.80
N LEU A 318 5.40 19.23 10.66
CA LEU A 318 4.96 20.60 10.92
C LEU A 318 5.94 21.41 11.79
N GLY A 319 6.99 20.79 12.37
CA GLY A 319 7.97 21.51 13.18
C GLY A 319 8.55 22.74 12.46
N THR A 320 8.77 22.65 11.14
CA THR A 320 9.19 23.80 10.33
C THR A 320 8.11 24.86 10.17
N VAL A 321 6.84 24.48 9.94
CA VAL A 321 5.71 25.42 9.88
C VAL A 321 5.60 26.18 11.19
N MET A 322 5.63 25.49 12.33
CA MET A 322 5.54 26.07 13.67
C MET A 322 6.70 27.05 13.96
N GLU A 323 7.93 26.71 13.54
CA GLU A 323 9.08 27.62 13.68
C GLU A 323 8.90 28.92 12.88
N PHE A 324 8.35 28.83 11.66
CA PHE A 324 8.05 30.01 10.84
C PHE A 324 6.81 30.79 11.30
N VAL A 325 5.83 30.15 11.96
CA VAL A 325 4.75 30.85 12.68
C VAL A 325 5.34 31.71 13.81
N LYS A 326 6.25 31.16 14.63
CA LYS A 326 6.93 31.92 15.69
C LYS A 326 7.69 33.12 15.13
N LYS A 327 8.52 32.92 14.09
CA LYS A 327 9.26 34.01 13.41
C LYS A 327 8.35 35.06 12.79
N GLY A 328 7.20 34.66 12.23
CA GLY A 328 6.19 35.57 11.71
C GLY A 328 5.53 36.41 12.80
N LEU A 329 5.20 35.81 13.94
CA LEU A 329 4.66 36.52 15.12
C LEU A 329 5.68 37.53 15.68
N GLU A 330 6.93 37.14 15.82
CA GLU A 330 8.02 38.01 16.27
C GLU A 330 8.20 39.21 15.31
N ALA A 331 8.17 38.99 14.00
CA ALA A 331 8.25 40.05 12.99
C ALA A 331 7.03 41.00 12.99
N LEU A 332 5.85 40.51 13.37
CA LEU A 332 4.65 41.31 13.60
C LEU A 332 4.64 42.02 14.98
N GLY A 333 5.72 41.94 15.76
CA GLY A 333 5.84 42.60 17.06
C GLY A 333 5.00 41.95 18.16
N TYR A 334 4.79 40.63 18.09
CA TYR A 334 4.25 39.84 19.21
C TYR A 334 5.41 39.28 20.04
N LEU A 335 5.35 39.44 21.37
CA LEU A 335 6.38 38.98 22.29
C LEU A 335 6.04 37.61 22.91
N GLU A 336 6.98 36.68 22.88
CA GLU A 336 6.85 35.37 23.51
C GLU A 336 6.68 35.51 25.04
N HIS A 337 5.84 34.64 25.62
CA HIS A 337 5.41 34.65 27.03
C HIS A 337 4.60 35.87 27.50
N LYS A 338 4.49 36.93 26.70
CA LYS A 338 3.64 38.10 27.00
C LYS A 338 2.38 38.12 26.14
N ASP A 339 2.55 38.15 24.82
CA ASP A 339 1.45 38.28 23.86
C ASP A 339 0.99 36.90 23.36
N PHE A 340 1.89 35.90 23.37
CA PHE A 340 1.58 34.50 23.03
C PHE A 340 2.35 33.49 23.88
N THR A 341 1.76 32.30 24.06
CA THR A 341 2.39 31.14 24.70
C THR A 341 2.47 29.96 23.73
N VAL A 342 3.59 29.23 23.77
CA VAL A 342 3.84 28.05 22.94
C VAL A 342 3.41 26.78 23.69
N ILE A 343 2.60 25.96 23.04
CA ILE A 343 2.13 24.68 23.57
C ILE A 343 3.06 23.57 23.08
N TYR A 344 3.55 22.75 24.01
CA TYR A 344 4.46 21.63 23.73
C TYR A 344 3.81 20.30 24.12
N GLU A 345 4.06 19.26 23.32
CA GLU A 345 3.70 17.88 23.67
C GLU A 345 4.93 17.12 24.21
N ALA A 346 4.71 16.29 25.23
CA ALA A 346 5.75 15.53 25.93
C ALA A 346 6.17 14.25 25.16
N GLY A 347 6.55 14.41 23.89
CA GLY A 347 6.91 13.34 22.95
C GLY A 347 8.37 12.88 22.98
N GLY A 348 8.85 12.35 24.12
CA GLY A 348 10.19 11.73 24.20
C GLY A 348 11.36 12.73 24.29
N ASN A 349 12.46 12.47 23.57
CA ASN A 349 13.73 13.22 23.72
C ASN A 349 13.74 14.63 23.11
N GLU A 350 12.79 14.97 22.22
CA GLU A 350 12.68 16.27 21.58
C GLU A 350 11.29 16.86 21.89
N LYS A 351 11.25 18.13 22.34
CA LYS A 351 9.98 18.83 22.62
C LYS A 351 9.37 19.30 21.31
N LEU A 352 8.23 18.73 20.91
CA LEU A 352 7.50 19.15 19.72
C LEU A 352 6.50 20.26 20.06
N ILE A 353 6.44 21.29 19.20
CA ILE A 353 5.46 22.36 19.28
C ILE A 353 4.15 21.87 18.65
N THR A 354 3.05 21.91 19.39
CA THR A 354 1.73 21.49 18.90
C THR A 354 0.77 22.65 18.66
N GLY A 355 1.07 23.85 19.18
CA GLY A 355 0.22 25.02 18.95
C GLY A 355 0.72 26.30 19.61
N PHE A 356 -0.02 27.37 19.38
CA PHE A 356 0.19 28.69 19.96
C PHE A 356 -1.14 29.24 20.47
N GLN A 357 -1.12 29.87 21.64
CA GLN A 357 -2.24 30.59 22.21
C GLN A 357 -1.86 32.07 22.31
N ILE A 358 -2.64 32.94 21.69
CA ILE A 358 -2.38 34.38 21.58
C ILE A 358 -3.44 35.13 22.39
N HIS A 359 -2.99 36.13 23.16
CA HIS A 359 -3.79 36.80 24.19
C HIS A 359 -3.87 38.34 24.00
N LYS A 360 -3.38 38.88 22.87
CA LYS A 360 -3.10 40.32 22.71
C LYS A 360 -4.35 41.20 22.57
N GLU A 361 -5.24 40.86 21.64
CA GLU A 361 -6.50 41.61 21.40
C GLU A 361 -7.72 40.79 21.79
N HIS A 362 -7.75 39.54 21.32
CA HIS A 362 -8.74 38.53 21.65
C HIS A 362 -8.04 37.16 21.73
N MET A 363 -8.73 36.17 22.30
CA MET A 363 -8.20 34.82 22.46
C MET A 363 -8.16 34.10 21.11
N GLN A 364 -6.96 34.01 20.52
CA GLN A 364 -6.73 33.30 19.26
C GLN A 364 -5.92 32.02 19.52
N THR A 365 -6.22 30.96 18.77
CA THR A 365 -5.57 29.65 18.94
C THR A 365 -5.15 29.07 17.60
N ILE A 366 -3.86 28.72 17.51
CA ILE A 366 -3.33 27.82 16.49
C ILE A 366 -3.15 26.45 17.14
N SER A 367 -3.79 25.41 16.61
CA SER A 367 -3.59 24.03 17.09
C SER A 367 -3.38 23.04 15.96
N PHE A 368 -2.47 22.08 16.19
CA PHE A 368 -2.35 20.90 15.34
C PHE A 368 -3.45 19.89 15.64
N HIS A 369 -4.10 19.37 14.59
CA HIS A 369 -5.04 18.25 14.69
C HIS A 369 -4.78 17.19 13.62
N SER A 370 -4.92 15.91 14.02
CA SER A 370 -4.81 14.78 13.11
C SER A 370 -5.90 14.83 12.04
N PRO A 371 -5.61 14.56 10.75
CA PRO A 371 -6.58 14.65 9.67
C PRO A 371 -7.77 13.68 9.80
N THR A 372 -7.69 12.68 10.68
CA THR A 372 -8.82 11.77 10.98
C THR A 372 -9.95 12.44 11.78
N GLN A 373 -9.69 13.57 12.45
CA GLN A 373 -10.65 14.24 13.34
C GLN A 373 -11.57 15.22 12.60
N ALA A 374 -12.39 14.71 11.68
CA ALA A 374 -13.25 15.50 10.79
C ALA A 374 -14.08 16.61 11.49
N PHE A 375 -14.60 16.34 12.70
CA PHE A 375 -15.42 17.29 13.47
C PHE A 375 -14.70 18.62 13.79
N VAL A 376 -13.38 18.60 13.99
CA VAL A 376 -12.63 19.80 14.39
C VAL A 376 -12.58 20.84 13.28
N PHE A 377 -12.51 20.39 12.02
CA PHE A 377 -12.37 21.26 10.84
C PHE A 377 -13.64 22.05 10.51
N SER A 378 -14.82 21.54 10.90
CA SER A 378 -16.11 22.24 10.70
C SER A 378 -16.29 23.48 11.57
N ASN A 379 -15.50 23.61 12.65
CA ASN A 379 -15.57 24.69 13.62
C ASN A 379 -14.30 25.56 13.61
N ALA A 380 -13.60 25.64 12.47
CA ALA A 380 -12.36 26.38 12.29
C ALA A 380 -12.52 27.45 11.21
N ASP A 381 -11.96 28.65 11.45
CA ASP A 381 -12.10 29.79 10.53
C ASP A 381 -11.13 29.66 9.33
N LEU A 382 -9.97 29.05 9.57
CA LEU A 382 -8.94 28.76 8.59
C LEU A 382 -8.36 27.36 8.85
N VAL A 383 -8.28 26.55 7.80
CA VAL A 383 -7.60 25.25 7.83
C VAL A 383 -6.39 25.25 6.91
N CYS A 384 -5.22 24.89 7.44
CA CYS A 384 -3.99 24.73 6.66
C CYS A 384 -3.55 23.26 6.66
N VAL A 385 -3.49 22.65 5.48
CA VAL A 385 -3.08 21.25 5.25
C VAL A 385 -1.66 21.24 4.67
N ASP A 386 -0.65 20.94 5.49
CA ASP A 386 0.73 20.77 5.00
C ASP A 386 0.98 19.32 4.55
N GLU A 387 1.53 19.16 3.34
CA GLU A 387 1.69 17.87 2.66
C GLU A 387 0.40 17.06 2.51
N ALA A 388 -0.65 17.72 1.99
CA ALA A 388 -1.95 17.10 1.68
C ALA A 388 -1.81 15.85 0.78
N ALA A 389 -0.79 15.81 -0.08
CA ALA A 389 -0.44 14.66 -0.92
C ALA A 389 -0.16 13.35 -0.14
N ALA A 390 0.25 13.44 1.13
CA ALA A 390 0.48 12.29 2.00
C ALA A 390 -0.79 11.79 2.72
N ILE A 391 -1.89 12.54 2.66
CA ILE A 391 -3.16 12.27 3.35
C ILE A 391 -4.15 11.67 2.33
N PRO A 392 -4.92 10.62 2.68
CA PRO A 392 -5.94 10.04 1.79
C PRO A 392 -6.89 11.06 1.16
N LEU A 393 -7.06 10.99 -0.16
CA LEU A 393 -7.91 11.92 -0.93
C LEU A 393 -9.35 12.10 -0.38
N PRO A 394 -10.06 11.06 0.11
CA PRO A 394 -11.39 11.25 0.71
C PRO A 394 -11.35 12.11 1.98
N ILE A 395 -10.29 11.99 2.79
CA ILE A 395 -10.11 12.77 4.01
C ILE A 395 -9.80 14.23 3.64
N VAL A 396 -8.88 14.46 2.70
CA VAL A 396 -8.57 15.81 2.18
C VAL A 396 -9.83 16.48 1.61
N LYS A 397 -10.63 15.75 0.82
CA LYS A 397 -11.89 16.25 0.28
C LYS A 397 -12.89 16.64 1.39
N ASN A 398 -13.04 15.82 2.44
CA ASN A 398 -13.91 16.14 3.57
C ASN A 398 -13.44 17.39 4.35
N ILE A 399 -12.13 17.61 4.47
CA ILE A 399 -11.57 18.80 5.12
C ILE A 399 -11.87 20.08 4.31
N ILE A 400 -11.74 20.02 2.97
CA ILE A 400 -12.06 21.14 2.08
C ILE A 400 -13.57 21.39 2.01
N ASP A 401 -14.38 20.33 1.88
CA ASP A 401 -15.83 20.44 1.75
C ASP A 401 -16.50 20.87 3.08
N SER A 402 -15.81 20.79 4.24
CA SER A 402 -16.30 21.27 5.55
C SER A 402 -15.78 22.65 6.00
N SER A 403 -14.72 23.19 5.39
CA SER A 403 -14.15 24.50 5.75
C SER A 403 -14.59 25.62 4.79
N SER A 404 -14.59 26.85 5.30
CA SER A 404 -14.76 28.09 4.53
C SER A 404 -13.47 28.43 3.78
N LEU A 405 -12.37 28.65 4.52
CA LEU A 405 -11.06 28.99 3.97
C LEU A 405 -10.06 27.86 4.17
N SER A 406 -9.49 27.36 3.07
CA SER A 406 -8.59 26.20 3.04
C SER A 406 -7.28 26.50 2.32
N PHE A 407 -6.15 26.39 3.01
CA PHE A 407 -4.81 26.45 2.41
C PHE A 407 -4.22 25.05 2.30
N ILE A 408 -3.99 24.61 1.07
CA ILE A 408 -3.49 23.27 0.76
C ILE A 408 -2.05 23.41 0.26
N SER A 409 -1.15 22.61 0.82
CA SER A 409 0.23 22.54 0.35
C SER A 409 0.55 21.12 -0.15
N SER A 410 1.09 20.97 -1.37
CA SER A 410 1.44 19.66 -1.96
C SER A 410 2.80 19.65 -2.68
N THR A 411 3.64 18.64 -2.40
CA THR A 411 4.98 18.51 -3.01
C THR A 411 4.96 17.62 -4.26
N ILE A 412 5.12 18.24 -5.43
CA ILE A 412 4.99 17.63 -6.77
C ILE A 412 6.31 17.01 -7.28
N LYS A 413 7.44 17.66 -7.05
CA LYS A 413 8.78 17.18 -7.47
C LYS A 413 9.63 16.85 -6.24
N GLY A 414 9.84 15.55 -5.98
CA GLY A 414 10.68 15.06 -4.89
C GLY A 414 10.50 13.56 -4.65
N TYR A 415 11.42 12.95 -3.91
CA TYR A 415 11.49 11.50 -3.70
C TYR A 415 10.33 10.89 -2.87
N GLU A 416 9.44 11.70 -2.33
CA GLU A 416 8.22 11.23 -1.63
C GLU A 416 7.01 11.08 -2.58
N GLY A 417 7.15 11.47 -3.85
CA GLY A 417 6.43 10.93 -5.01
C GLY A 417 4.90 10.88 -4.96
N THR A 418 4.28 11.71 -4.12
CA THR A 418 2.85 11.69 -3.79
C THR A 418 2.06 12.81 -4.47
N GLY A 419 2.69 13.97 -4.70
CA GLY A 419 1.97 15.16 -5.11
C GLY A 419 1.42 15.16 -6.53
N ARG A 420 1.88 14.29 -7.45
CA ARG A 420 1.47 14.38 -8.88
C ARG A 420 0.07 13.82 -9.13
N GLY A 421 -0.14 12.55 -8.81
CA GLY A 421 -1.44 11.91 -8.95
C GLY A 421 -2.50 12.59 -8.07
N LEU A 422 -2.15 13.06 -6.88
CA LEU A 422 -3.07 13.85 -6.06
C LEU A 422 -3.30 15.26 -6.62
N SER A 423 -2.27 16.03 -7.00
CA SER A 423 -2.51 17.39 -7.51
C SER A 423 -3.33 17.36 -8.80
N LEU A 424 -2.98 16.52 -9.77
CA LEU A 424 -3.73 16.41 -11.02
C LEU A 424 -5.19 15.99 -10.76
N LYS A 425 -5.44 14.94 -9.97
CA LYS A 425 -6.81 14.44 -9.73
C LYS A 425 -7.63 15.34 -8.81
N LEU A 426 -7.04 15.90 -7.75
CA LEU A 426 -7.73 16.83 -6.84
C LEU A 426 -8.01 18.17 -7.52
N ILE A 427 -7.01 18.78 -8.18
CA ILE A 427 -7.19 20.04 -8.90
C ILE A 427 -8.17 19.86 -10.05
N LYS A 428 -8.08 18.77 -10.83
CA LYS A 428 -9.06 18.46 -11.88
C LYS A 428 -10.47 18.29 -11.31
N ALA A 429 -10.65 17.52 -10.24
CA ALA A 429 -11.95 17.35 -9.60
C ALA A 429 -12.52 18.66 -9.01
N MET A 430 -11.66 19.54 -8.49
CA MET A 430 -12.07 20.89 -8.03
C MET A 430 -12.43 21.79 -9.21
N ARG A 431 -11.63 21.82 -10.28
CA ARG A 431 -11.93 22.54 -11.53
C ARG A 431 -13.24 22.04 -12.16
N GLU A 432 -13.50 20.74 -12.16
CA GLU A 432 -14.75 20.14 -12.66
C GLU A 432 -15.97 20.55 -11.79
N LYS A 433 -15.83 20.61 -10.45
CA LYS A 433 -16.85 21.20 -9.56
C LYS A 433 -17.14 22.67 -9.93
N THR A 434 -16.11 23.48 -10.12
CA THR A 434 -16.24 24.90 -10.50
C THR A 434 -16.86 25.06 -11.90
N TYR A 435 -16.46 24.24 -12.86
CA TYR A 435 -16.90 24.32 -14.26
C TYR A 435 -18.35 23.85 -14.46
N ASN A 436 -18.75 22.72 -13.84
CA ASN A 436 -20.13 22.24 -13.87
C ASN A 436 -21.12 23.23 -13.23
N SER A 437 -20.63 24.08 -12.32
CA SER A 437 -21.43 25.16 -11.74
C SER A 437 -21.70 26.28 -12.77
N GLN A 438 -20.69 26.66 -13.57
CA GLN A 438 -20.83 27.70 -14.60
C GLN A 438 -21.71 27.24 -15.79
N SER A 439 -21.59 25.99 -16.24
CA SER A 439 -22.41 25.46 -17.33
C SER A 439 -23.88 25.23 -16.97
N SER A 440 -24.21 25.12 -15.68
CA SER A 440 -25.60 25.09 -15.22
C SER A 440 -26.36 26.42 -15.38
N VAL A 441 -25.63 27.54 -15.56
CA VAL A 441 -26.21 28.89 -15.72
C VAL A 441 -26.54 29.22 -17.18
N THR A 442 -25.93 28.52 -18.16
CA THR A 442 -26.05 28.86 -19.59
C THR A 442 -26.92 27.91 -20.41
N GLN A 443 -27.51 26.87 -19.81
CA GLN A 443 -28.49 25.99 -20.47
C GLN A 443 -29.82 25.88 -19.72
N SER A 444 -30.49 27.02 -19.52
CA SER A 444 -31.96 27.07 -19.47
C SER A 444 -32.50 27.45 -20.85
N ASP A 445 -32.25 26.59 -21.85
CA ASP A 445 -32.65 26.83 -23.24
C ASP A 445 -34.18 26.76 -23.37
N VAL A 446 -34.80 27.91 -23.61
CA VAL A 446 -36.25 28.09 -23.58
C VAL A 446 -36.90 27.45 -24.80
N LYS A 447 -37.41 26.22 -24.64
CA LYS A 447 -38.45 25.63 -25.50
C LYS A 447 -39.70 25.21 -24.73
N GLY A 448 -40.18 26.10 -23.86
CA GLY A 448 -41.57 26.08 -23.39
C GLY A 448 -42.52 26.42 -24.56
N LYS A 449 -43.54 25.58 -24.79
CA LYS A 449 -44.61 25.87 -25.76
C LYS A 449 -45.36 27.15 -25.34
N LYS A 450 -45.76 27.97 -26.32
CA LYS A 450 -46.60 29.15 -26.10
C LYS A 450 -47.92 28.76 -25.40
N GLY A 451 -48.16 29.27 -24.19
CA GLY A 451 -49.41 29.09 -23.46
C GLY A 451 -49.37 29.67 -22.04
N ASP A 452 -50.03 30.82 -21.85
CA ASP A 452 -50.42 31.47 -20.59
C ASP A 452 -49.39 31.94 -19.51
N LYS A 453 -49.20 33.27 -19.50
CA LYS A 453 -49.35 34.18 -18.34
C LYS A 453 -48.41 34.06 -17.12
N LYS A 454 -47.21 34.65 -17.27
CA LYS A 454 -46.59 35.77 -16.49
C LYS A 454 -46.64 35.88 -14.96
N VAL A 455 -47.49 35.20 -14.20
CA VAL A 455 -47.56 35.32 -12.72
C VAL A 455 -46.62 34.32 -12.03
N HIS A 456 -46.19 33.28 -12.76
CA HIS A 456 -45.29 32.25 -12.24
C HIS A 456 -43.80 32.55 -12.45
N GLU A 457 -43.44 33.50 -13.34
CA GLU A 457 -42.05 33.80 -13.68
C GLU A 457 -41.30 34.50 -12.54
N ASP A 458 -41.89 35.48 -11.88
CA ASP A 458 -41.16 36.28 -10.89
C ASP A 458 -40.94 35.51 -9.58
N ARG A 459 -41.88 34.65 -9.17
CA ARG A 459 -41.67 33.72 -8.04
C ARG A 459 -40.63 32.64 -8.36
N TRP A 460 -40.57 32.15 -9.60
CA TRP A 460 -39.50 31.24 -10.03
C TRP A 460 -38.16 31.95 -10.22
N LYS A 461 -38.13 33.25 -10.55
CA LYS A 461 -36.90 34.05 -10.50
C LYS A 461 -36.46 34.27 -9.06
N GLU A 462 -37.35 34.60 -8.12
CA GLU A 462 -36.99 34.69 -6.70
C GLU A 462 -36.55 33.34 -6.13
N GLU A 463 -37.20 32.23 -6.47
CA GLU A 463 -36.77 30.89 -6.06
C GLU A 463 -35.47 30.43 -6.76
N ALA A 464 -35.23 30.83 -8.02
CA ALA A 464 -33.98 30.57 -8.74
C ALA A 464 -32.84 31.48 -8.27
N GLU A 465 -33.09 32.74 -7.94
CA GLU A 465 -32.12 33.65 -7.32
C GLU A 465 -31.85 33.27 -5.87
N ALA A 466 -32.84 32.81 -5.11
CA ALA A 466 -32.64 32.27 -3.77
C ALA A 466 -31.88 30.94 -3.82
N ASN A 467 -32.10 30.10 -4.83
CA ASN A 467 -31.28 28.91 -5.05
C ASN A 467 -29.88 29.27 -5.55
N ALA A 468 -29.70 30.28 -6.41
CA ALA A 468 -28.41 30.78 -6.84
C ALA A 468 -27.61 31.41 -5.68
N ARG A 469 -28.27 32.15 -4.78
CA ARG A 469 -27.69 32.65 -3.52
C ARG A 469 -27.42 31.54 -2.50
N LYS A 470 -28.07 30.37 -2.62
CA LYS A 470 -27.73 29.15 -1.86
C LYS A 470 -26.63 28.30 -2.52
N THR A 471 -26.38 28.46 -3.83
CA THR A 471 -25.28 27.78 -4.55
C THR A 471 -24.06 28.68 -4.81
N SER A 472 -24.09 29.96 -4.40
CA SER A 472 -22.92 30.85 -4.47
C SER A 472 -21.81 30.51 -3.48
N THR A 473 -22.00 29.50 -2.61
CA THR A 473 -20.98 28.98 -1.68
C THR A 473 -20.01 28.00 -2.33
N ASN A 474 -19.69 28.21 -3.62
CA ASN A 474 -18.80 27.35 -4.40
C ASN A 474 -17.34 27.80 -4.28
N PRO A 475 -16.38 26.89 -4.01
CA PRO A 475 -15.02 27.27 -3.70
C PRO A 475 -14.27 27.86 -4.90
N ASN A 476 -13.76 29.07 -4.75
CA ASN A 476 -12.83 29.68 -5.72
C ASN A 476 -11.43 29.07 -5.53
N LEU A 477 -10.82 28.55 -6.60
CA LEU A 477 -9.52 27.86 -6.55
C LEU A 477 -8.40 28.77 -7.08
N LYS A 478 -7.45 29.13 -6.20
CA LYS A 478 -6.23 29.87 -6.57
C LYS A 478 -5.03 28.91 -6.53
N GLU A 479 -4.35 28.72 -7.66
CA GLU A 479 -3.20 27.82 -7.80
C GLU A 479 -1.87 28.61 -7.78
N ILE A 480 -0.90 28.15 -6.98
CA ILE A 480 0.41 28.80 -6.83
C ILE A 480 1.53 27.75 -7.02
N THR A 481 2.62 28.13 -7.69
CA THR A 481 3.80 27.26 -7.91
C THR A 481 5.10 27.90 -7.40
N LEU A 482 5.85 27.21 -6.54
CA LEU A 482 7.21 27.60 -6.13
C LEU A 482 8.27 26.81 -6.90
N THR A 483 9.07 27.51 -7.70
CA THR A 483 10.11 26.94 -8.57
C THR A 483 11.54 27.19 -8.06
N THR A 484 11.81 28.34 -7.45
CA THR A 484 13.16 28.77 -7.04
C THR A 484 13.63 28.11 -5.73
N PRO A 485 14.79 27.42 -5.70
CA PRO A 485 15.35 26.84 -4.48
C PRO A 485 15.73 27.91 -3.44
N ILE A 486 15.61 27.56 -2.16
CA ILE A 486 16.11 28.39 -1.04
C ILE A 486 17.46 27.90 -0.49
N ARG A 487 17.88 26.68 -0.84
CA ARG A 487 19.07 26.02 -0.26
C ARG A 487 20.34 26.20 -1.09
N TYR A 488 20.19 26.35 -2.40
CA TYR A 488 21.24 26.45 -3.41
C TYR A 488 20.78 27.38 -4.53
N GLY A 489 21.71 27.85 -5.36
CA GLY A 489 21.41 28.73 -6.48
C GLY A 489 20.52 28.07 -7.54
N PRO A 490 19.76 28.84 -8.33
CA PRO A 490 18.97 28.30 -9.43
C PRO A 490 19.89 27.66 -10.50
N GLY A 491 19.37 26.63 -11.17
CA GLY A 491 20.09 25.93 -12.25
C GLY A 491 21.31 25.14 -11.78
N ASP A 492 21.30 24.62 -10.54
CA ASP A 492 22.41 23.82 -10.01
C ASP A 492 22.58 22.49 -10.78
N PRO A 493 23.73 22.23 -11.43
CA PRO A 493 23.92 21.04 -12.26
C PRO A 493 23.77 19.71 -11.49
N VAL A 494 24.01 19.72 -10.17
CA VAL A 494 23.81 18.55 -9.31
C VAL A 494 22.31 18.25 -9.11
N GLU A 495 21.45 19.27 -9.12
CA GLU A 495 19.99 19.07 -9.11
C GLU A 495 19.53 18.41 -10.40
N THR A 496 19.88 19.00 -11.55
CA THR A 496 19.48 18.50 -12.88
C THR A 496 20.02 17.09 -13.14
N TRP A 497 21.26 16.78 -12.72
CA TRP A 497 21.79 15.42 -12.78
C TRP A 497 20.97 14.43 -11.92
N LEU A 498 20.61 14.81 -10.70
CA LEU A 498 19.83 13.96 -9.80
C LEU A 498 18.41 13.73 -10.32
N ASP A 499 17.75 14.78 -10.82
CA ASP A 499 16.40 14.70 -11.40
C ASP A 499 16.37 13.82 -12.66
N ASN A 500 17.42 13.85 -13.48
CA ASN A 500 17.57 12.95 -14.63
C ASN A 500 17.87 11.51 -14.21
N LEU A 501 18.84 11.30 -13.30
CA LEU A 501 19.16 9.97 -12.78
C LEU A 501 17.93 9.29 -12.13
N LEU A 502 17.13 10.04 -11.39
CA LEU A 502 15.94 9.51 -10.72
C LEU A 502 14.67 9.58 -11.59
N CYS A 503 14.79 10.05 -12.83
CA CYS A 503 13.69 10.27 -13.79
C CYS A 503 12.50 11.04 -13.17
N LEU A 504 12.82 12.07 -12.37
CA LEU A 504 11.83 12.94 -11.73
C LEU A 504 11.28 13.99 -12.69
N GLU A 505 11.92 14.24 -13.83
CA GLU A 505 11.39 15.15 -14.85
C GLU A 505 10.12 14.60 -15.53
N ASP A 506 9.22 15.51 -15.91
CA ASP A 506 7.88 15.19 -16.39
C ASP A 506 7.82 15.12 -17.92
N SER A 507 8.20 13.96 -18.46
CA SER A 507 8.13 13.62 -19.89
C SER A 507 6.70 13.36 -20.38
N ALA A 508 5.75 13.08 -19.48
CA ALA A 508 4.38 12.71 -19.81
C ALA A 508 3.55 13.87 -20.41
N LYS A 509 4.08 15.11 -20.36
CA LYS A 509 3.49 16.27 -21.03
C LYS A 509 3.68 16.32 -22.55
N GLN A 510 4.40 15.35 -23.14
CA GLN A 510 4.32 15.14 -24.58
C GLN A 510 2.94 14.59 -24.92
N ALA A 511 2.06 15.46 -25.44
CA ALA A 511 0.76 15.06 -25.94
C ALA A 511 0.92 13.93 -26.96
N LEU A 512 0.31 12.78 -26.66
CA LEU A 512 0.36 11.58 -27.50
C LEU A 512 0.02 11.92 -28.94
N THR A 513 0.93 11.60 -29.86
CA THR A 513 0.86 12.04 -31.27
C THR A 513 -0.29 11.38 -32.03
N SER A 514 -0.67 10.17 -31.63
CA SER A 514 -1.80 9.42 -32.19
C SER A 514 -2.49 8.58 -31.11
N ARG A 515 -3.77 8.26 -31.34
CA ARG A 515 -4.58 7.39 -30.47
C ARG A 515 -5.18 6.25 -31.30
N PRO A 516 -4.41 5.18 -31.58
CA PRO A 516 -4.86 4.04 -32.37
C PRO A 516 -5.94 3.23 -31.64
N ALA A 517 -6.68 2.40 -32.37
CA ALA A 517 -7.63 1.47 -31.75
C ALA A 517 -6.90 0.46 -30.83
N PRO A 518 -7.48 0.06 -29.67
CA PRO A 518 -6.81 -0.86 -28.75
C PRO A 518 -6.46 -2.23 -29.37
N GLU A 519 -7.20 -2.66 -30.40
CA GLU A 519 -6.99 -3.95 -31.06
C GLU A 519 -5.67 -3.99 -31.85
N THR A 520 -5.32 -2.90 -32.53
CA THR A 520 -4.08 -2.74 -33.32
C THR A 520 -2.85 -2.44 -32.47
N CYS A 521 -2.97 -2.44 -31.14
CA CYS A 521 -1.86 -2.18 -30.23
C CYS A 521 -1.23 -3.50 -29.77
N GLU A 522 0.11 -3.56 -29.83
CA GLU A 522 0.90 -4.73 -29.45
C GLU A 522 1.73 -4.46 -28.20
N LEU A 523 1.96 -5.54 -27.45
CA LEU A 523 2.73 -5.52 -26.22
C LEU A 523 4.14 -6.02 -26.51
N TYR A 524 5.14 -5.30 -26.04
CA TYR A 524 6.55 -5.64 -26.17
C TYR A 524 7.14 -5.92 -24.79
N LYS A 525 8.02 -6.91 -24.69
CA LYS A 525 8.87 -7.15 -23.53
C LYS A 525 10.07 -6.21 -23.63
N VAL A 526 10.35 -5.44 -22.59
CA VAL A 526 11.50 -4.54 -22.54
C VAL A 526 12.70 -5.29 -21.97
N ASP A 527 13.84 -5.28 -22.65
CA ASP A 527 15.08 -5.76 -22.03
C ASP A 527 15.65 -4.73 -21.04
N ARG A 528 16.01 -5.23 -19.86
CA ARG A 528 16.48 -4.40 -18.74
C ARG A 528 17.98 -4.10 -18.82
N ASP A 529 18.78 -4.98 -19.42
CA ASP A 529 20.21 -4.72 -19.60
C ASP A 529 20.41 -3.59 -20.62
N ALA A 530 19.63 -3.59 -21.72
CA ALA A 530 19.56 -2.49 -22.70
C ALA A 530 18.96 -1.19 -22.12
N LEU A 531 17.88 -1.28 -21.33
CA LEU A 531 17.20 -0.11 -20.76
C LEU A 531 18.09 0.68 -19.79
N PHE A 532 18.83 0.00 -18.92
CA PHE A 532 19.67 0.64 -17.90
C PHE A 532 21.12 0.94 -18.37
N SER A 533 21.42 0.74 -19.65
CA SER A 533 22.75 0.96 -20.25
C SER A 533 23.22 2.42 -20.33
N TYR A 534 22.38 3.40 -19.94
CA TYR A 534 22.65 4.85 -19.98
C TYR A 534 22.98 5.41 -21.39
N HIS A 535 22.38 4.83 -22.44
CA HIS A 535 22.39 5.40 -23.78
C HIS A 535 21.32 6.50 -23.94
N ASP A 536 21.58 7.55 -24.73
CA ASP A 536 20.68 8.73 -24.82
C ASP A 536 19.25 8.40 -25.32
N LEU A 537 19.07 7.36 -26.15
CA LEU A 537 17.73 6.86 -26.53
C LEU A 537 17.09 6.05 -25.39
N SER A 538 17.84 5.15 -24.75
CA SER A 538 17.36 4.33 -23.62
C SER A 538 16.95 5.20 -22.43
N GLU A 539 17.68 6.28 -22.16
CA GLU A 539 17.34 7.27 -21.13
C GLU A 539 16.03 8.00 -21.47
N LYS A 540 15.85 8.49 -22.71
CA LYS A 540 14.58 9.11 -23.14
C LYS A 540 13.40 8.15 -23.01
N PHE A 541 13.59 6.87 -23.38
CA PHE A 541 12.58 5.84 -23.24
C PHE A 541 12.29 5.51 -21.76
N LEU A 542 13.32 5.36 -20.92
CA LEU A 542 13.19 5.17 -19.47
C LEU A 542 12.47 6.34 -18.80
N HIS A 543 12.75 7.58 -19.23
CA HIS A 543 12.01 8.76 -18.80
C HIS A 543 10.53 8.72 -19.23
N LYS A 544 10.19 8.29 -20.46
CA LYS A 544 8.77 8.08 -20.84
C LYS A 544 8.12 7.00 -19.96
N VAL A 545 8.75 5.83 -19.79
CA VAL A 545 8.26 4.71 -18.96
C VAL A 545 8.03 5.15 -17.50
N MET A 546 9.02 5.79 -16.87
CA MET A 546 8.92 6.23 -15.48
C MET A 546 7.94 7.39 -15.31
N GLY A 547 7.79 8.25 -16.32
CA GLY A 547 6.75 9.28 -16.37
C GLY A 547 5.35 8.68 -16.30
N VAL A 548 5.04 7.68 -17.14
CA VAL A 548 3.75 6.97 -17.16
C VAL A 548 3.52 6.18 -15.86
N LEU A 549 4.54 5.49 -15.34
CA LEU A 549 4.46 4.83 -14.03
C LEU A 549 4.19 5.82 -12.89
N THR A 550 4.77 7.03 -12.97
CA THR A 550 4.61 8.06 -11.93
C THR A 550 3.25 8.74 -11.98
N SER A 551 2.67 8.97 -13.17
CA SER A 551 1.36 9.64 -13.31
C SER A 551 0.19 8.74 -12.88
N ALA A 552 0.22 7.45 -13.23
CA ALA A 552 -0.87 6.53 -12.91
C ALA A 552 -1.04 6.27 -11.39
N HIS A 553 0.06 6.22 -10.64
CA HIS A 553 0.07 5.81 -9.23
C HIS A 553 -0.01 6.98 -8.25
N TYR A 554 -0.77 6.79 -7.16
CA TYR A 554 -0.97 7.77 -6.08
C TYR A 554 0.32 8.15 -5.35
N LYS A 555 1.20 7.17 -5.12
CA LYS A 555 2.49 7.35 -4.44
C LYS A 555 3.53 6.47 -5.11
N ASN A 556 4.62 7.08 -5.53
CA ASN A 556 5.80 6.41 -6.05
C ASN A 556 7.00 6.67 -5.14
N SER A 557 7.97 5.77 -5.17
CA SER A 557 9.25 5.92 -4.49
C SER A 557 10.37 5.81 -5.52
N PRO A 558 11.42 6.64 -5.49
CA PRO A 558 12.58 6.42 -6.37
C PRO A 558 13.25 5.06 -6.17
N ASN A 559 13.03 4.39 -5.03
CA ASN A 559 13.48 3.01 -4.84
C ASN A 559 12.81 2.01 -5.82
N ASP A 560 11.64 2.36 -6.40
CA ASP A 560 10.94 1.56 -7.40
C ASP A 560 11.78 1.39 -8.68
N LEU A 561 12.62 2.38 -9.01
CA LEU A 561 13.55 2.33 -10.14
C LEU A 561 14.65 1.27 -9.93
N MET A 562 15.18 1.21 -8.70
CA MET A 562 16.15 0.19 -8.30
C MET A 562 15.51 -1.20 -8.20
N LEU A 563 14.23 -1.29 -7.77
CA LEU A 563 13.46 -2.53 -7.78
C LEU A 563 13.24 -3.06 -9.22
N LEU A 564 12.87 -2.17 -10.14
CA LEU A 564 12.64 -2.47 -11.56
C LEU A 564 13.93 -2.90 -12.27
N GLY A 565 15.05 -2.23 -11.97
CA GLY A 565 16.37 -2.56 -12.48
C GLY A 565 16.92 -3.86 -11.90
N ASP A 566 17.12 -3.93 -10.59
CA ASP A 566 18.04 -4.92 -10.01
C ASP A 566 17.35 -6.27 -9.68
N SER A 567 16.07 -6.29 -9.29
CA SER A 567 15.42 -7.54 -8.85
C SER A 567 15.15 -8.48 -10.03
N PRO A 568 15.67 -9.72 -10.04
CA PRO A 568 15.53 -10.63 -11.17
C PRO A 568 14.05 -10.97 -11.46
N THR A 569 13.26 -11.18 -10.40
CA THR A 569 11.82 -11.54 -10.46
C THR A 569 10.95 -10.59 -11.29
N HIS A 570 11.34 -9.32 -11.41
CA HIS A 570 10.55 -8.32 -12.11
C HIS A 570 10.74 -8.37 -13.63
N ARG A 571 9.64 -8.23 -14.38
CA ARG A 571 9.60 -8.12 -15.84
C ARG A 571 8.78 -6.89 -16.23
N LEU A 572 9.20 -6.23 -17.30
CA LEU A 572 8.58 -5.01 -17.81
C LEU A 572 8.01 -5.26 -19.20
N PHE A 573 6.75 -4.91 -19.38
CA PHE A 573 6.06 -4.92 -20.67
C PHE A 573 5.51 -3.54 -20.98
N VAL A 574 5.52 -3.16 -22.26
CA VAL A 574 5.06 -1.85 -22.74
C VAL A 574 4.12 -2.06 -23.92
N LEU A 575 2.95 -1.42 -23.88
CA LEU A 575 1.99 -1.42 -24.99
C LEU A 575 2.29 -0.22 -25.88
N LEU A 576 2.54 -0.49 -27.16
CA LEU A 576 2.83 0.51 -28.17
C LEU A 576 1.70 0.56 -29.21
N GLY A 577 1.54 1.72 -29.85
CA GLY A 577 0.75 1.85 -31.06
C GLY A 577 1.50 1.25 -32.28
N PRO A 578 0.81 1.07 -33.42
CA PRO A 578 1.47 0.65 -34.66
C PRO A 578 2.54 1.67 -35.08
N GLU A 579 3.65 1.19 -35.62
CA GLU A 579 4.80 2.02 -35.98
C GLU A 579 4.48 2.91 -37.19
N ASN A 580 4.39 4.23 -36.95
CA ASN A 580 4.12 5.21 -38.01
C ASN A 580 5.38 5.91 -38.55
N SER A 581 6.58 5.62 -38.01
CA SER A 581 7.85 6.20 -38.48
C SER A 581 9.07 5.49 -37.86
N GLU A 582 10.06 5.09 -38.66
CA GLU A 582 11.30 4.45 -38.19
C GLU A 582 12.21 5.37 -37.33
N THR A 583 12.05 6.70 -37.44
CA THR A 583 12.99 7.68 -36.87
C THR A 583 12.54 8.31 -35.55
N SER A 584 11.34 8.02 -35.05
CA SER A 584 10.82 8.62 -33.81
C SER A 584 10.61 7.58 -32.70
N LEU A 585 10.84 7.99 -31.44
CA LEU A 585 10.64 7.12 -30.28
C LEU A 585 9.15 6.81 -30.12
N PRO A 586 8.73 5.53 -30.11
CA PRO A 586 7.32 5.17 -30.07
C PRO A 586 6.63 5.72 -28.82
N ASP A 587 5.32 5.97 -28.96
CA ASP A 587 4.49 6.50 -27.88
C ASP A 587 3.96 5.35 -27.01
N ILE A 588 4.12 5.53 -25.69
CA ILE A 588 3.83 4.51 -24.68
C ILE A 588 2.37 4.65 -24.24
N LEU A 589 1.53 3.69 -24.64
CA LEU A 589 0.09 3.69 -24.36
C LEU A 589 -0.26 3.01 -23.03
N ALA A 590 0.52 2.01 -22.62
CA ALA A 590 0.43 1.42 -21.29
C ALA A 590 1.77 0.79 -20.87
N VAL A 591 1.99 0.67 -19.56
CA VAL A 591 3.15 -0.02 -18.96
C VAL A 591 2.63 -1.06 -17.97
N VAL A 592 3.11 -2.30 -18.07
CA VAL A 592 2.80 -3.39 -17.14
C VAL A 592 4.08 -3.89 -16.47
N GLN A 593 4.13 -3.79 -15.15
CA GLN A 593 5.19 -4.36 -14.32
C GLN A 593 4.69 -5.65 -13.69
N VAL A 594 5.33 -6.77 -14.04
CA VAL A 594 5.05 -8.09 -13.50
C VAL A 594 6.19 -8.51 -12.57
N ALA A 595 5.89 -9.25 -11.50
CA ALA A 595 6.86 -9.95 -10.68
C ALA A 595 6.51 -11.45 -10.67
N LEU A 596 7.51 -12.30 -10.86
CA LEU A 596 7.35 -13.75 -10.73
C LEU A 596 7.48 -14.15 -9.25
N GLU A 597 6.54 -14.96 -8.77
CA GLU A 597 6.46 -15.42 -7.38
C GLU A 597 6.21 -16.93 -7.30
N GLY A 598 6.55 -17.54 -6.16
CA GLY A 598 6.21 -18.93 -5.85
C GLY A 598 7.35 -19.92 -6.08
N ASN A 599 7.00 -21.19 -6.29
CA ASN A 599 7.94 -22.33 -6.26
C ASN A 599 8.73 -22.41 -4.93
N ILE A 600 8.05 -22.18 -3.81
CA ILE A 600 8.67 -22.17 -2.48
C ILE A 600 8.70 -23.59 -1.90
N ASN A 601 9.85 -24.02 -1.38
CA ASN A 601 9.99 -25.32 -0.74
C ASN A 601 9.13 -25.41 0.55
N LYS A 602 8.30 -26.46 0.66
CA LYS A 602 7.37 -26.69 1.78
C LYS A 602 8.04 -26.56 3.17
N LYS A 603 9.26 -27.10 3.34
CA LYS A 603 10.01 -27.01 4.61
C LYS A 603 10.32 -25.55 5.01
N THR A 604 10.57 -24.68 4.03
CA THR A 604 10.82 -23.25 4.24
C THR A 604 9.54 -22.56 4.69
N VAL A 605 8.42 -22.84 4.02
CA VAL A 605 7.09 -22.29 4.35
C VAL A 605 6.67 -22.66 5.78
N GLU A 606 6.76 -23.94 6.16
CA GLU A 606 6.41 -24.42 7.50
C GLU A 606 7.29 -23.78 8.59
N ALA A 607 8.62 -23.74 8.37
CA ALA A 607 9.58 -23.14 9.31
C ALA A 607 9.42 -21.62 9.45
N GLN A 608 8.99 -20.92 8.39
CA GLN A 608 8.71 -19.48 8.43
C GLN A 608 7.34 -19.19 9.05
N LEU A 609 6.31 -19.98 8.75
CA LEU A 609 4.96 -19.81 9.28
C LEU A 609 4.97 -19.90 10.81
N GLY A 610 5.68 -20.88 11.37
CA GLY A 610 5.90 -21.00 12.82
C GLY A 610 6.78 -19.90 13.44
N ARG A 611 7.47 -19.09 12.64
CA ARG A 611 8.30 -17.95 13.08
C ARG A 611 7.65 -16.58 12.82
N GLY A 612 6.53 -16.52 12.11
CA GLY A 612 5.82 -15.28 11.77
C GLY A 612 6.61 -14.27 10.92
N LYS A 613 7.76 -14.68 10.33
CA LYS A 613 8.62 -13.78 9.54
C LYS A 613 8.22 -13.83 8.07
N ARG A 614 7.89 -12.65 7.51
CA ARG A 614 7.65 -12.45 6.08
C ARG A 614 8.97 -12.15 5.38
N GLU A 615 9.28 -12.91 4.34
CA GLU A 615 10.31 -12.54 3.38
C GLU A 615 9.72 -11.59 2.32
N ALA A 616 10.57 -10.77 1.70
CA ALA A 616 10.13 -9.51 1.07
C ALA A 616 9.93 -9.58 -0.46
N GLY A 617 9.96 -10.78 -1.05
CA GLY A 617 9.63 -11.04 -2.46
C GLY A 617 8.22 -11.63 -2.67
N ASP A 618 8.01 -12.85 -2.20
CA ASP A 618 6.84 -13.70 -2.51
C ASP A 618 5.57 -13.34 -1.71
N MET A 619 4.93 -12.22 -2.05
CA MET A 619 3.82 -11.66 -1.26
C MET A 619 2.51 -12.44 -1.36
N ILE A 620 2.11 -12.87 -2.56
CA ILE A 620 0.84 -13.59 -2.77
C ILE A 620 0.92 -15.02 -2.21
N PRO A 621 1.94 -15.85 -2.54
CA PRO A 621 2.13 -17.17 -1.93
C PRO A 621 2.09 -17.12 -0.41
N TRP A 622 2.83 -16.19 0.21
CA TRP A 622 2.82 -16.03 1.67
C TRP A 622 1.44 -15.68 2.22
N THR A 623 0.76 -14.70 1.63
CA THR A 623 -0.50 -14.19 2.18
C THR A 623 -1.62 -15.23 2.05
N VAL A 624 -1.71 -15.93 0.92
CA VAL A 624 -2.69 -17.00 0.70
C VAL A 624 -2.39 -18.18 1.65
N SER A 625 -1.14 -18.66 1.70
CA SER A 625 -0.77 -19.77 2.60
C SER A 625 -1.03 -19.45 4.08
N GLN A 626 -0.76 -18.21 4.52
CA GLN A 626 -1.05 -17.76 5.88
C GLN A 626 -2.56 -17.66 6.19
N GLN A 627 -3.41 -17.35 5.21
CA GLN A 627 -4.86 -17.13 5.41
C GLN A 627 -5.70 -18.39 5.24
N PHE A 628 -5.31 -19.30 4.35
CA PHE A 628 -6.02 -20.56 4.10
C PHE A 628 -5.37 -21.77 4.79
N GLY A 629 -4.16 -21.61 5.36
CA GLY A 629 -3.42 -22.70 6.00
C GLY A 629 -2.85 -23.72 4.99
N ASP A 630 -2.83 -23.36 3.72
CA ASP A 630 -2.50 -24.26 2.61
C ASP A 630 -1.05 -24.09 2.16
N ALA A 631 -0.24 -25.13 2.34
CA ALA A 631 1.17 -25.16 1.93
C ALA A 631 1.37 -25.63 0.47
N GLU A 632 0.33 -26.08 -0.22
CA GLU A 632 0.41 -26.49 -1.63
C GLU A 632 0.40 -25.28 -2.56
N PHE A 633 -0.40 -24.27 -2.23
CA PHE A 633 -0.41 -22.98 -2.97
C PHE A 633 0.97 -22.30 -3.00
N ALA A 634 1.81 -22.48 -1.97
CA ALA A 634 3.17 -21.95 -1.94
C ALA A 634 4.12 -22.61 -2.94
N LYS A 635 3.83 -23.85 -3.39
CA LYS A 635 4.61 -24.54 -4.43
C LYS A 635 4.27 -24.04 -5.83
N MET A 636 3.05 -23.57 -6.05
CA MET A 636 2.59 -23.08 -7.34
C MET A 636 3.42 -21.86 -7.76
N SER A 637 3.74 -21.76 -9.05
CA SER A 637 4.40 -20.57 -9.62
C SER A 637 3.35 -19.61 -10.15
N GLY A 638 3.62 -18.31 -10.10
CA GLY A 638 2.69 -17.32 -10.64
C GLY A 638 3.29 -15.97 -10.95
N ALA A 639 2.51 -15.15 -11.64
CA ALA A 639 2.86 -13.78 -12.00
C ALA A 639 1.97 -12.79 -11.22
N ARG A 640 2.57 -11.96 -10.37
CA ARG A 640 1.90 -10.79 -9.80
C ARG A 640 2.07 -9.60 -10.74
N ILE A 641 0.98 -9.07 -11.29
CA ILE A 641 0.95 -7.71 -11.85
C ILE A 641 1.07 -6.73 -10.68
N VAL A 642 2.26 -6.14 -10.53
CA VAL A 642 2.61 -5.20 -9.46
C VAL A 642 2.11 -3.80 -9.79
N ARG A 643 2.24 -3.39 -11.06
CA ARG A 643 1.76 -2.09 -11.56
C ARG A 643 1.18 -2.24 -12.97
N LEU A 644 0.06 -1.55 -13.20
CA LEU A 644 -0.50 -1.28 -14.51
C LEU A 644 -0.68 0.22 -14.59
N ALA A 645 0.03 0.87 -15.51
CA ALA A 645 -0.01 2.31 -15.71
C ALA A 645 -0.53 2.63 -17.11
N VAL A 646 -1.52 3.51 -17.19
CA VAL A 646 -2.09 4.06 -18.43
C VAL A 646 -2.12 5.58 -18.28
N PRO A 647 -1.59 6.36 -19.25
CA PRO A 647 -1.65 7.82 -19.24
C PRO A 647 -3.06 8.34 -19.00
N GLU A 648 -3.22 9.46 -18.28
CA GLU A 648 -4.55 9.95 -17.86
C GLU A 648 -5.44 10.31 -19.06
N GLU A 649 -4.83 10.72 -20.18
CA GLU A 649 -5.46 11.05 -21.46
C GLU A 649 -6.03 9.82 -22.19
N CYS A 650 -5.55 8.62 -21.85
CA CYS A 650 -5.91 7.34 -22.45
C CYS A 650 -6.81 6.47 -21.54
N GLN A 651 -7.11 6.94 -20.32
CA GLN A 651 -8.00 6.23 -19.40
C GLN A 651 -9.43 6.22 -19.96
N GLY A 652 -10.11 5.07 -19.83
CA GLY A 652 -11.44 4.84 -20.42
C GLY A 652 -11.44 4.25 -21.84
N MET A 653 -10.34 4.35 -22.60
CA MET A 653 -10.26 3.83 -23.97
C MET A 653 -9.97 2.33 -24.08
N GLY A 654 -9.68 1.63 -22.98
CA GLY A 654 -9.53 0.17 -22.95
C GLY A 654 -8.12 -0.40 -23.11
N TYR A 655 -7.09 0.42 -23.37
CA TYR A 655 -5.70 -0.03 -23.53
C TYR A 655 -5.18 -0.90 -22.35
N GLY A 656 -5.56 -0.56 -21.11
CA GLY A 656 -5.19 -1.36 -19.93
C GLY A 656 -5.78 -2.77 -19.96
N SER A 657 -7.00 -2.95 -20.49
CA SER A 657 -7.62 -4.28 -20.65
C SER A 657 -6.89 -5.10 -21.71
N ARG A 658 -6.54 -4.47 -22.84
CA ARG A 658 -5.75 -5.09 -23.92
C ARG A 658 -4.39 -5.59 -23.41
N ALA A 659 -3.67 -4.75 -22.67
CA ALA A 659 -2.37 -5.09 -22.13
C ALA A 659 -2.44 -6.29 -21.14
N VAL A 660 -3.41 -6.30 -20.22
CA VAL A 660 -3.61 -7.44 -19.29
C VAL A 660 -3.99 -8.72 -20.03
N GLU A 661 -4.84 -8.63 -21.06
CA GLU A 661 -5.23 -9.78 -21.88
C GLU A 661 -4.06 -10.33 -22.72
N GLN A 662 -3.20 -9.47 -23.29
CA GLN A 662 -1.97 -9.92 -23.98
C GLN A 662 -0.97 -10.58 -23.00
N VAL A 663 -0.79 -10.03 -21.80
CA VAL A 663 0.03 -10.68 -20.75
C VAL A 663 -0.55 -12.04 -20.34
N TYR A 664 -1.88 -12.14 -20.19
CA TYR A 664 -2.54 -13.41 -19.89
C TYR A 664 -2.26 -14.45 -20.99
N ARG A 665 -2.50 -14.10 -22.25
CA ARG A 665 -2.28 -15.00 -23.41
C ARG A 665 -0.81 -15.43 -23.54
N PHE A 666 0.13 -14.52 -23.29
CA PHE A 666 1.56 -14.81 -23.29
C PHE A 666 1.96 -15.87 -22.26
N TYR A 667 1.45 -15.78 -21.03
CA TYR A 667 1.72 -16.78 -19.99
C TYR A 667 0.85 -18.04 -20.10
N ASN A 668 -0.33 -17.95 -20.70
CA ASN A 668 -1.18 -19.10 -21.04
C ASN A 668 -0.58 -19.93 -22.20
N GLY A 669 0.27 -19.31 -23.03
CA GLY A 669 1.07 -19.99 -24.05
C GLY A 669 0.61 -19.78 -25.49
N ASP A 670 -0.37 -18.92 -25.72
CA ASP A 670 -1.09 -18.79 -27.01
C ASP A 670 -0.25 -18.18 -28.15
N PHE A 671 1.00 -17.77 -27.87
CA PHE A 671 1.95 -17.17 -28.82
C PHE A 671 3.15 -18.07 -29.15
N VAL A 672 3.20 -19.29 -28.60
CA VAL A 672 4.22 -20.28 -28.96
C VAL A 672 3.58 -21.27 -29.91
N ASP A 673 4.03 -21.29 -31.17
CA ASP A 673 3.66 -22.35 -32.10
C ASP A 673 4.11 -23.70 -31.51
N LEU A 674 3.15 -24.61 -31.33
CA LEU A 674 3.38 -26.00 -30.93
C LEU A 674 3.88 -26.78 -32.15
N GLY A 675 5.08 -26.40 -32.60
CA GLY A 675 5.77 -26.93 -33.77
C GLY A 675 7.03 -27.73 -33.45
N ASP A 676 7.16 -28.24 -32.22
CA ASP A 676 8.16 -29.26 -31.87
C ASP A 676 7.72 -30.07 -30.62
N ASP A 677 6.96 -31.15 -30.84
CA ASP A 677 6.61 -32.16 -29.84
C ASP A 677 7.47 -33.40 -30.15
N GLY A 678 8.53 -33.68 -29.36
CA GLY A 678 9.58 -34.58 -29.86
C GLY A 678 10.43 -35.42 -28.91
N SER A 679 10.84 -34.97 -27.73
CA SER A 679 11.49 -35.87 -26.74
C SER A 679 11.70 -35.24 -25.35
N ASP A 680 10.98 -35.74 -24.35
CA ASP A 680 11.55 -35.79 -22.99
C ASP A 680 12.64 -36.87 -22.99
N ASN A 681 13.90 -36.48 -22.80
CA ASN A 681 14.97 -37.36 -22.36
C ASN A 681 15.81 -36.60 -21.32
N ASP A 682 16.24 -37.31 -20.28
CA ASP A 682 17.00 -36.76 -19.16
C ASP A 682 18.42 -36.33 -19.54
N GLU A 683 18.87 -35.26 -18.87
CA GLU A 683 20.27 -34.89 -18.58
C GLU A 683 21.22 -34.50 -19.74
N SER A 684 22.11 -33.55 -19.43
CA SER A 684 23.23 -33.05 -20.25
C SER A 684 22.91 -32.51 -21.66
N GLU A 685 22.57 -31.22 -21.72
CA GLU A 685 23.04 -30.38 -22.82
C GLU A 685 23.95 -29.29 -22.25
N GLU A 686 25.24 -29.42 -22.58
CA GLU A 686 26.25 -28.39 -22.41
C GLU A 686 25.95 -27.30 -23.47
N GLU A 687 25.84 -26.04 -23.08
CA GLU A 687 25.86 -24.96 -24.08
C GLU A 687 27.27 -24.93 -24.67
N GLU A 688 27.42 -25.49 -25.88
CA GLU A 688 28.67 -25.50 -26.62
C GLU A 688 29.21 -24.07 -26.76
N GLU A 689 30.37 -23.80 -26.13
CA GLU A 689 31.15 -22.62 -26.45
C GLU A 689 31.70 -22.80 -27.88
N GLU A 690 31.10 -22.11 -28.86
CA GLU A 690 31.68 -22.00 -30.20
C GLU A 690 33.05 -21.28 -30.11
N GLU A 691 34.11 -22.06 -29.96
CA GLU A 691 35.49 -21.65 -30.19
C GLU A 691 35.71 -21.31 -31.67
N GLU A 692 35.44 -20.07 -32.09
CA GLU A 692 36.12 -19.52 -33.27
C GLU A 692 37.57 -19.16 -32.93
N GLY A 693 38.42 -20.20 -32.89
CA GLY A 693 39.87 -20.09 -32.76
C GLY A 693 40.61 -20.27 -34.08
N SER A 694 40.87 -19.17 -34.82
CA SER A 694 42.02 -19.03 -35.74
C SER A 694 42.14 -17.57 -36.22
N ALA A 695 43.31 -16.97 -36.41
CA ALA A 695 44.67 -17.33 -35.99
C ALA A 695 45.47 -16.03 -35.75
N ASP A 696 46.47 -16.11 -34.87
CA ASP A 696 47.85 -15.63 -35.11
C ASP A 696 48.62 -15.60 -33.77
N GLU A 697 49.13 -16.77 -33.37
CA GLU A 697 50.36 -16.83 -32.58
C GLU A 697 51.52 -17.13 -33.52
N SER A 698 52.39 -16.13 -33.72
CA SER A 698 53.77 -16.37 -34.15
C SER A 698 54.68 -15.35 -33.48
N GLY A 699 55.60 -15.85 -32.64
CA GLY A 699 56.83 -15.22 -32.14
C GLY A 699 56.79 -13.72 -31.77
N ASP A 700 56.84 -13.42 -30.48
CA ASP A 700 58.12 -13.01 -29.89
C ASP A 700 58.12 -13.15 -28.36
N GLU A 701 59.25 -13.56 -27.80
CA GLU A 701 59.43 -13.82 -26.37
C GLU A 701 59.71 -12.54 -25.55
N GLU A 702 59.60 -12.69 -24.23
CA GLU A 702 60.20 -11.85 -23.18
C GLU A 702 59.85 -10.34 -23.06
N SER A 703 59.15 -10.06 -21.94
CA SER A 703 59.61 -9.14 -20.87
C SER A 703 58.71 -7.94 -20.50
N SER A 704 58.86 -7.56 -19.22
CA SER A 704 58.28 -6.39 -18.54
C SER A 704 56.77 -6.41 -18.25
N GLY A 705 56.44 -6.76 -16.99
CA GLY A 705 55.08 -6.63 -16.48
C GLY A 705 54.68 -5.17 -16.26
N GLN A 706 53.63 -4.71 -16.94
CA GLN A 706 52.91 -3.50 -16.57
C GLN A 706 51.49 -3.83 -16.11
N LYS A 707 51.26 -3.73 -14.79
CA LYS A 707 49.92 -3.68 -14.22
C LYS A 707 49.18 -2.46 -14.80
N LYS A 708 48.22 -2.68 -15.71
CA LYS A 708 47.32 -1.63 -16.21
C LYS A 708 46.44 -1.12 -15.06
N GLY A 709 46.89 -0.07 -14.37
CA GLY A 709 46.16 0.56 -13.27
C GLY A 709 44.94 1.37 -13.74
N LEU A 710 44.03 1.62 -12.79
CA LEU A 710 42.77 2.38 -12.94
C LEU A 710 42.90 3.75 -13.63
N LEU A 711 44.10 4.35 -13.61
CA LEU A 711 44.43 5.60 -14.28
C LEU A 711 44.16 5.62 -15.80
N ASN A 712 44.03 4.45 -16.44
CA ASN A 712 43.75 4.30 -17.87
C ASN A 712 42.40 3.61 -18.19
N GLU A 713 41.58 3.28 -17.20
CA GLU A 713 40.29 2.61 -17.44
C GLU A 713 39.24 3.61 -17.94
N LYS A 714 38.84 3.49 -19.22
CA LYS A 714 37.75 4.27 -19.81
C LYS A 714 36.47 3.46 -19.78
N LEU A 715 35.54 3.81 -18.88
CA LEU A 715 34.15 3.34 -18.98
C LEU A 715 33.56 3.75 -20.34
N LYS A 716 33.29 2.76 -21.19
CA LYS A 716 32.56 2.91 -22.45
C LYS A 716 31.30 2.04 -22.39
N PRO A 717 30.18 2.47 -23.00
CA PRO A 717 29.01 1.62 -23.16
C PRO A 717 29.37 0.33 -23.93
N ARG A 718 28.65 -0.77 -23.65
CA ARG A 718 28.93 -2.09 -24.21
C ARG A 718 28.78 -2.07 -25.74
N LYS A 719 29.72 -2.71 -26.46
CA LYS A 719 29.80 -2.65 -27.94
C LYS A 719 28.73 -3.46 -28.68
N LYS A 720 28.20 -4.52 -28.06
CA LYS A 720 27.02 -5.26 -28.52
C LYS A 720 25.99 -5.15 -27.40
N LEU A 721 24.83 -4.56 -27.69
CA LEU A 721 23.68 -4.49 -26.78
C LEU A 721 22.53 -5.29 -27.41
N PRO A 722 21.74 -6.04 -26.62
CA PRO A 722 20.51 -6.64 -27.12
C PRO A 722 19.50 -5.54 -27.51
N PRO A 723 18.52 -5.84 -28.38
CA PRO A 723 17.46 -4.88 -28.72
C PRO A 723 16.65 -4.50 -27.47
N LEU A 724 16.29 -3.21 -27.37
CA LEU A 724 15.57 -2.65 -26.23
C LEU A 724 14.16 -3.23 -26.08
N LEU A 725 13.52 -3.51 -27.21
CA LEU A 725 12.17 -4.04 -27.33
C LEU A 725 12.22 -5.40 -28.00
N LEU A 726 11.52 -6.38 -27.42
CA LEU A 726 11.34 -7.72 -27.96
C LEU A 726 9.84 -7.95 -28.14
N PRO A 727 9.34 -8.26 -29.35
CA PRO A 727 7.94 -8.64 -29.55
C PRO A 727 7.67 -9.97 -28.84
N LEU A 728 6.44 -10.17 -28.33
CA LEU A 728 6.13 -11.35 -27.50
C LEU A 728 6.36 -12.69 -28.22
N SER A 729 6.16 -12.74 -29.53
CA SER A 729 6.34 -13.93 -30.38
C SER A 729 7.80 -14.41 -30.43
N GLU A 730 8.77 -13.51 -30.30
CA GLU A 730 10.20 -13.84 -30.31
C GLU A 730 10.75 -14.24 -28.93
N VAL A 731 9.95 -14.11 -27.86
CA VAL A 731 10.37 -14.42 -26.49
C VAL A 731 10.33 -15.94 -26.25
N LYS A 732 11.37 -16.63 -26.71
CA LYS A 732 11.65 -18.03 -26.36
C LYS A 732 11.72 -18.22 -24.83
N GLY A 733 11.26 -19.37 -24.33
CA GLY A 733 11.42 -19.78 -22.93
C GLY A 733 10.59 -18.99 -21.90
N SER A 734 9.28 -18.78 -22.10
CA SER A 734 8.42 -18.26 -21.04
C SER A 734 8.22 -19.30 -19.92
N PRO A 735 8.41 -18.93 -18.63
CA PRO A 735 8.34 -19.88 -17.52
C PRO A 735 6.92 -20.43 -17.38
N GLN A 736 6.80 -21.71 -17.01
CA GLN A 736 5.52 -22.32 -16.65
C GLN A 736 4.98 -21.65 -15.38
N LEU A 737 3.77 -21.07 -15.48
CA LEU A 737 3.06 -20.38 -14.40
C LEU A 737 1.66 -20.96 -14.24
N ASP A 738 1.22 -21.13 -13.00
CA ASP A 738 -0.09 -21.70 -12.66
C ASP A 738 -1.18 -20.63 -12.48
N TRP A 739 -0.80 -19.42 -12.06
CA TRP A 739 -1.74 -18.32 -11.84
C TRP A 739 -1.16 -16.95 -12.20
N ILE A 740 -2.05 -16.03 -12.58
CA ILE A 740 -1.76 -14.59 -12.66
C ILE A 740 -2.59 -13.84 -11.63
N GLY A 741 -2.00 -12.84 -10.97
CA GLY A 741 -2.61 -12.15 -9.84
C GLY A 741 -2.29 -10.67 -9.78
N THR A 742 -3.02 -9.95 -8.95
CA THR A 742 -2.75 -8.54 -8.66
C THR A 742 -3.05 -8.22 -7.19
N SER A 743 -2.46 -7.14 -6.69
CA SER A 743 -2.70 -6.62 -5.35
C SER A 743 -2.75 -5.09 -5.40
N PHE A 744 -3.90 -4.52 -5.03
CA PHE A 744 -4.17 -3.08 -5.15
C PHE A 744 -5.01 -2.57 -3.97
N GLY A 745 -5.14 -1.25 -3.81
CA GLY A 745 -6.08 -0.64 -2.88
C GLY A 745 -7.49 -0.66 -3.44
N LEU A 746 -8.45 -1.22 -2.69
CA LEU A 746 -9.80 -1.47 -3.18
C LEU A 746 -10.54 -0.15 -3.46
N THR A 747 -10.72 0.17 -4.74
CA THR A 747 -11.56 1.27 -5.23
C THR A 747 -12.60 0.76 -6.24
N PRO A 748 -13.78 1.40 -6.36
CA PRO A 748 -14.83 1.00 -7.29
C PRO A 748 -14.35 0.86 -8.74
N GLN A 749 -13.47 1.76 -9.17
CA GLN A 749 -12.96 1.82 -10.54
C GLN A 749 -12.00 0.66 -10.82
N LEU A 750 -11.01 0.44 -9.94
CA LEU A 750 -10.04 -0.65 -10.11
C LEU A 750 -10.69 -2.02 -9.93
N PHE A 751 -11.61 -2.17 -8.96
CA PHE A 751 -12.31 -3.44 -8.75
C PHE A 751 -13.11 -3.85 -10.00
N LYS A 752 -13.91 -2.93 -10.58
CA LYS A 752 -14.65 -3.17 -11.82
C LYS A 752 -13.74 -3.41 -13.03
N PHE A 753 -12.55 -2.82 -13.05
CA PHE A 753 -11.55 -3.09 -14.09
C PHE A 753 -11.05 -4.54 -14.00
N TRP A 754 -10.57 -4.99 -12.83
CA TRP A 754 -10.05 -6.36 -12.64
C TRP A 754 -11.14 -7.44 -12.75
N GLN A 755 -12.38 -7.12 -12.38
CA GLN A 755 -13.54 -7.96 -12.65
C GLN A 755 -13.76 -8.19 -14.15
N ARG A 756 -13.64 -7.14 -14.99
CA ARG A 756 -13.79 -7.25 -16.45
C ARG A 756 -12.66 -8.04 -17.12
N THR A 757 -11.44 -8.02 -16.57
CA THR A 757 -10.31 -8.85 -17.06
C THR A 757 -10.37 -10.30 -16.55
N GLY A 758 -11.45 -10.68 -15.85
CA GLY A 758 -11.70 -12.06 -15.42
C GLY A 758 -10.94 -12.49 -14.15
N MET A 759 -10.34 -11.56 -13.41
CA MET A 759 -9.74 -11.86 -12.11
C MET A 759 -10.82 -11.99 -11.02
N LYS A 760 -10.54 -12.79 -9.99
CA LYS A 760 -11.45 -13.10 -8.88
C LYS A 760 -10.83 -12.75 -7.53
N LEU A 761 -11.63 -12.19 -6.62
CA LEU A 761 -11.17 -11.81 -5.28
C LEU A 761 -10.99 -13.03 -4.37
N LEU A 762 -9.80 -13.17 -3.79
CA LEU A 762 -9.51 -14.19 -2.76
C LEU A 762 -9.36 -13.60 -1.37
N TYR A 763 -8.78 -12.41 -1.25
CA TYR A 763 -8.46 -11.85 0.07
C TYR A 763 -8.56 -10.33 0.09
N LEU A 764 -9.13 -9.82 1.18
CA LEU A 764 -9.21 -8.39 1.48
C LEU A 764 -8.62 -8.14 2.87
N ARG A 765 -7.61 -7.28 2.93
CA ARG A 765 -6.91 -6.95 4.18
C ARG A 765 -7.78 -6.06 5.07
N GLN A 766 -8.06 -6.54 6.28
CA GLN A 766 -8.82 -5.81 7.30
C GLN A 766 -8.20 -4.43 7.61
N THR A 767 -6.91 -4.36 7.95
CA THR A 767 -6.25 -3.07 8.21
C THR A 767 -6.12 -2.25 6.91
N ALA A 768 -6.79 -1.11 6.83
CA ALA A 768 -6.57 -0.13 5.77
C ALA A 768 -5.11 0.37 5.77
N ASN A 769 -4.61 0.75 4.59
CA ASN A 769 -3.30 1.40 4.46
C ASN A 769 -3.39 2.85 4.96
N PRO A 770 -2.61 3.29 5.96
CA PRO A 770 -2.69 4.65 6.50
C PRO A 770 -2.41 5.74 5.45
N LEU A 771 -1.69 5.42 4.37
CA LEU A 771 -1.34 6.37 3.31
C LEU A 771 -2.45 6.62 2.28
N THR A 772 -3.30 5.61 2.01
CA THR A 772 -4.39 5.72 1.01
C THR A 772 -5.78 5.66 1.62
N GLY A 773 -5.91 5.22 2.87
CA GLY A 773 -7.20 4.95 3.52
C GLY A 773 -7.89 3.68 3.01
N GLU A 774 -7.29 2.97 2.06
CA GLU A 774 -7.91 1.84 1.35
C GLU A 774 -7.45 0.49 1.90
N HIS A 775 -8.34 -0.50 1.79
CA HIS A 775 -8.04 -1.90 2.11
C HIS A 775 -7.33 -2.58 0.94
N SER A 776 -6.24 -3.31 1.19
CA SER A 776 -5.53 -4.03 0.12
C SER A 776 -6.27 -5.30 -0.29
N SER A 777 -6.66 -5.42 -1.55
CA SER A 777 -7.33 -6.59 -2.16
C SER A 777 -6.38 -7.39 -3.04
N ILE A 778 -6.40 -8.72 -2.91
CA ILE A 778 -5.70 -9.68 -3.78
C ILE A 778 -6.72 -10.36 -4.68
N MET A 779 -6.52 -10.25 -6.00
CA MET A 779 -7.35 -10.91 -7.02
C MET A 779 -6.47 -11.80 -7.91
N LEU A 780 -6.92 -13.01 -8.24
CA LEU A 780 -6.21 -14.00 -9.05
C LEU A 780 -7.05 -14.51 -10.24
N ARG A 781 -6.39 -15.05 -11.26
CA ARG A 781 -6.98 -15.81 -12.38
C ARG A 781 -6.06 -17.03 -12.67
N PRO A 782 -6.58 -18.26 -12.81
CA PRO A 782 -5.76 -19.43 -13.12
C PRO A 782 -5.27 -19.42 -14.58
N LEU A 783 -4.22 -20.19 -14.86
CA LEU A 783 -3.62 -20.37 -16.20
C LEU A 783 -3.68 -21.86 -16.60
N PRO A 784 -4.80 -22.33 -17.18
CA PRO A 784 -5.07 -23.77 -17.32
C PRO A 784 -4.19 -24.49 -18.34
N ASN A 785 -3.74 -23.82 -19.40
CA ASN A 785 -3.04 -24.48 -20.51
C ASN A 785 -1.61 -24.95 -20.17
N ARG A 786 -0.99 -24.40 -19.12
CA ARG A 786 0.41 -24.67 -18.74
C ARG A 786 0.59 -25.04 -17.26
N SER A 787 -0.48 -25.08 -16.47
CA SER A 787 -0.39 -25.45 -15.05
C SER A 787 -0.25 -26.96 -14.86
N LYS A 788 0.54 -27.35 -13.85
CA LYS A 788 0.63 -28.76 -13.39
C LYS A 788 -0.44 -29.12 -12.35
N PHE A 789 -1.26 -28.15 -11.94
CA PHE A 789 -2.26 -28.30 -10.87
C PHE A 789 -3.69 -28.13 -11.41
N SER A 790 -4.66 -28.79 -10.78
CA SER A 790 -6.07 -28.63 -11.15
C SER A 790 -6.64 -27.30 -10.63
N ASP A 791 -7.47 -26.60 -11.42
CA ASP A 791 -8.14 -25.34 -11.06
C ASP A 791 -9.15 -25.41 -9.89
N SER A 792 -9.29 -26.58 -9.24
CA SER A 792 -10.24 -26.89 -8.18
C SER A 792 -10.13 -26.01 -6.92
N TRP A 793 -8.95 -25.43 -6.66
CA TRP A 793 -8.69 -24.56 -5.52
C TRP A 793 -9.37 -23.19 -5.64
N MET A 794 -9.56 -22.66 -6.86
CA MET A 794 -10.07 -21.31 -7.08
C MET A 794 -11.54 -21.13 -6.64
N PRO A 795 -12.49 -22.03 -6.98
CA PRO A 795 -13.83 -22.00 -6.41
C PRO A 795 -13.83 -22.13 -4.88
N SER A 796 -13.00 -23.03 -4.34
CA SER A 796 -12.90 -23.26 -2.89
C SER A 796 -12.46 -22.00 -2.12
N PHE A 797 -11.42 -21.32 -2.59
CA PHE A 797 -10.91 -20.11 -1.96
C PHE A 797 -11.85 -18.91 -2.13
N THR A 798 -12.51 -18.77 -3.29
CA THR A 798 -13.49 -17.67 -3.50
C THR A 798 -14.75 -17.86 -2.66
N ALA A 799 -15.20 -19.11 -2.41
CA ALA A 799 -16.31 -19.39 -1.49
C ALA A 799 -15.99 -19.00 -0.04
N ASP A 800 -14.82 -19.40 0.47
CA ASP A 800 -14.36 -19.02 1.82
C ASP A 800 -14.14 -17.50 1.92
N ALA A 801 -13.57 -16.86 0.89
CA ALA A 801 -13.45 -15.41 0.82
C ALA A 801 -14.80 -14.69 0.95
N ARG A 802 -15.84 -15.17 0.26
CA ARG A 802 -17.22 -14.67 0.38
C ARG A 802 -17.77 -14.82 1.80
N ARG A 803 -17.61 -16.01 2.41
CA ARG A 803 -18.04 -16.28 3.79
C ARG A 803 -17.35 -15.36 4.81
N ARG A 804 -16.02 -15.21 4.70
CA ARG A 804 -15.23 -14.29 5.55
C ARG A 804 -15.66 -12.84 5.33
N PHE A 805 -15.85 -12.40 4.10
CA PHE A 805 -16.24 -11.03 3.78
C PHE A 805 -17.62 -10.68 4.35
N VAL A 806 -18.63 -11.54 4.14
CA VAL A 806 -19.98 -11.38 4.71
C VAL A 806 -19.95 -11.21 6.23
N ASN A 807 -19.11 -11.97 6.94
CA ASN A 807 -18.99 -11.87 8.40
C ASN A 807 -18.20 -10.63 8.86
N LEU A 808 -17.25 -10.13 8.06
CA LEU A 808 -16.41 -8.98 8.40
C LEU A 808 -17.04 -7.62 8.03
N LEU A 809 -18.13 -7.60 7.25
CA LEU A 809 -18.79 -6.38 6.81
C LEU A 809 -19.31 -5.48 7.94
N SER A 810 -19.76 -6.07 9.05
CA SER A 810 -20.31 -5.35 10.21
C SER A 810 -19.24 -4.70 11.09
N THR A 811 -17.99 -5.16 10.99
CA THR A 811 -16.90 -4.74 11.89
C THR A 811 -15.96 -3.78 11.16
N VAL A 812 -14.90 -4.31 10.54
CA VAL A 812 -13.81 -3.51 9.98
C VAL A 812 -14.23 -2.80 8.69
N PHE A 813 -15.16 -3.38 7.93
CA PHE A 813 -15.64 -2.80 6.67
C PHE A 813 -16.95 -1.99 6.82
N ARG A 814 -17.36 -1.62 8.04
CA ARG A 814 -18.54 -0.77 8.26
C ARG A 814 -18.39 0.61 7.59
N SER A 815 -17.18 1.16 7.54
CA SER A 815 -16.88 2.43 6.86
C SER A 815 -16.74 2.33 5.33
N MET A 816 -16.82 1.12 4.76
CA MET A 816 -16.77 0.95 3.31
C MET A 816 -18.08 1.41 2.68
N GLU A 817 -18.02 2.13 1.56
CA GLU A 817 -19.19 2.53 0.78
C GLU A 817 -20.02 1.30 0.36
N VAL A 818 -21.35 1.36 0.56
CA VAL A 818 -22.28 0.25 0.27
C VAL A 818 -22.13 -0.29 -1.17
N ARG A 819 -21.92 0.60 -2.15
CA ARG A 819 -21.79 0.23 -3.57
C ARG A 819 -20.58 -0.68 -3.85
N ASN A 820 -19.50 -0.51 -3.08
CA ASN A 820 -18.27 -1.30 -3.23
C ASN A 820 -18.42 -2.67 -2.57
N ALA A 821 -19.05 -2.72 -1.39
CA ALA A 821 -19.38 -3.98 -0.73
C ALA A 821 -20.32 -4.85 -1.57
N LEU A 822 -21.33 -4.24 -2.23
CA LEU A 822 -22.22 -4.96 -3.14
C LEU A 822 -21.47 -5.52 -4.36
N ALA A 823 -20.64 -4.70 -5.03
CA ALA A 823 -19.90 -5.15 -6.22
C ALA A 823 -19.00 -6.37 -5.93
N VAL A 824 -18.39 -6.42 -4.74
CA VAL A 824 -17.60 -7.57 -4.27
C VAL A 824 -18.46 -8.83 -4.11
N LEU A 825 -19.66 -8.71 -3.52
CA LEU A 825 -20.56 -9.85 -3.31
C LEU A 825 -21.15 -10.38 -4.64
N GLU A 826 -21.53 -9.47 -5.54
CA GLU A 826 -22.04 -9.82 -6.87
C GLU A 826 -20.99 -10.56 -7.72
N ASP A 827 -19.71 -10.16 -7.66
CA ASP A 827 -18.64 -10.79 -8.45
C ASP A 827 -18.42 -12.27 -8.09
N VAL A 828 -18.45 -12.57 -6.78
CA VAL A 828 -18.23 -13.94 -6.30
C VAL A 828 -19.47 -14.79 -6.53
N LYS A 829 -20.67 -14.24 -6.38
CA LYS A 829 -21.92 -14.95 -6.73
C LYS A 829 -21.92 -15.35 -8.22
N ALA A 830 -21.72 -14.39 -9.12
CA ALA A 830 -21.74 -14.62 -10.56
C ALA A 830 -20.60 -15.55 -11.07
N TYR A 831 -19.57 -15.81 -10.26
CA TYR A 831 -18.56 -16.81 -10.56
C TYR A 831 -19.02 -18.23 -10.22
N HIS A 832 -19.65 -18.41 -9.05
CA HIS A 832 -20.20 -19.71 -8.62
C HIS A 832 -21.33 -20.13 -9.55
N ASP A 833 -22.27 -19.23 -9.85
CA ASP A 833 -23.40 -19.48 -10.76
C ASP A 833 -22.91 -19.97 -12.15
N LYS A 834 -21.78 -19.43 -12.65
CA LYS A 834 -21.15 -19.87 -13.90
C LYS A 834 -20.47 -21.23 -13.79
N ILE A 835 -19.87 -21.56 -12.65
CA ILE A 835 -19.25 -22.87 -12.42
C ILE A 835 -20.31 -23.94 -12.30
N ASP A 836 -21.36 -23.70 -11.52
CA ASP A 836 -22.47 -24.64 -11.37
C ASP A 836 -23.13 -24.91 -12.73
N SER A 837 -23.40 -23.87 -13.54
CA SER A 837 -23.92 -24.09 -14.91
C SER A 837 -23.01 -24.94 -15.82
N ARG A 838 -21.68 -24.90 -15.61
CA ARG A 838 -20.71 -25.73 -16.35
C ARG A 838 -20.68 -27.17 -15.82
N ILE A 839 -20.82 -27.35 -14.51
CA ILE A 839 -20.92 -28.68 -13.89
C ILE A 839 -22.22 -29.35 -14.33
N ASP A 840 -23.33 -28.62 -14.33
CA ASP A 840 -24.64 -29.12 -14.76
C ASP A 840 -24.60 -29.52 -16.25
N GLN A 841 -24.04 -28.68 -17.13
CA GLN A 841 -23.81 -29.02 -18.53
C GLN A 841 -22.93 -30.27 -18.70
N ALA A 842 -21.81 -30.38 -17.96
CA ALA A 842 -20.93 -31.55 -18.00
C ALA A 842 -21.60 -32.83 -17.46
N SER A 843 -22.55 -32.70 -16.53
CA SER A 843 -23.34 -33.83 -16.02
C SER A 843 -24.31 -34.37 -17.07
N SER A 844 -24.84 -33.50 -17.96
CA SER A 844 -25.79 -33.85 -19.03
C SER A 844 -25.15 -34.43 -20.31
N GLY A 845 -23.81 -34.40 -20.42
CA GLY A 845 -23.06 -34.97 -21.55
C GLY A 845 -23.14 -36.50 -21.64
N GLY A 846 -22.65 -37.06 -22.74
CA GLY A 846 -22.77 -38.48 -23.09
C GLY A 846 -21.97 -39.45 -22.21
N ASP A 847 -21.93 -40.72 -22.63
CA ASP A 847 -21.41 -41.83 -21.83
C ASP A 847 -20.09 -42.42 -22.36
N THR A 848 -19.16 -41.58 -22.83
CA THR A 848 -17.81 -42.03 -23.23
C THR A 848 -16.87 -42.20 -22.03
N LYS A 849 -15.83 -43.03 -22.21
CA LYS A 849 -14.77 -43.27 -21.19
C LYS A 849 -14.02 -42.00 -20.78
N LYS A 850 -13.95 -40.98 -21.66
CA LYS A 850 -13.35 -39.67 -21.38
C LYS A 850 -14.31 -38.81 -20.53
N GLU A 851 -15.60 -38.78 -20.90
CA GLU A 851 -16.65 -38.12 -20.12
C GLU A 851 -16.82 -38.72 -18.73
N ARG A 852 -16.68 -40.05 -18.54
CA ARG A 852 -16.73 -40.66 -17.19
C ARG A 852 -15.61 -40.17 -16.26
N LYS A 853 -14.40 -39.92 -16.77
CA LYS A 853 -13.32 -39.28 -15.98
C LYS A 853 -13.67 -37.83 -15.65
N VAL A 854 -14.24 -37.09 -16.61
CA VAL A 854 -14.69 -35.70 -16.39
C VAL A 854 -15.84 -35.63 -15.38
N LYS A 855 -16.83 -36.52 -15.45
CA LYS A 855 -17.94 -36.65 -14.48
C LYS A 855 -17.43 -36.97 -13.07
N ASN A 856 -16.52 -37.94 -12.91
CA ASN A 856 -15.95 -38.24 -11.60
C ASN A 856 -15.10 -37.08 -11.04
N ALA A 857 -14.34 -36.38 -11.89
CA ALA A 857 -13.60 -35.18 -11.48
C ALA A 857 -14.52 -34.02 -11.11
N ALA A 858 -15.62 -33.80 -11.87
CA ALA A 858 -16.62 -32.77 -11.60
C ALA A 858 -17.43 -33.06 -10.33
N ASN A 859 -17.74 -34.32 -10.03
CA ASN A 859 -18.40 -34.72 -8.79
C ASN A 859 -17.48 -34.54 -7.58
N ASN A 860 -16.22 -35.02 -7.64
CA ASN A 860 -15.23 -34.79 -6.59
C ASN A 860 -14.97 -33.28 -6.36
N LEU A 861 -14.97 -32.48 -7.44
CA LEU A 861 -14.89 -31.01 -7.37
C LEU A 861 -16.15 -30.43 -6.70
N GLY A 862 -17.33 -30.91 -7.05
CA GLY A 862 -18.61 -30.54 -6.45
C GLY A 862 -18.63 -30.80 -4.93
N ASP A 863 -18.11 -31.94 -4.48
CA ASP A 863 -18.06 -32.33 -3.07
C ASP A 863 -16.96 -31.57 -2.29
N ALA A 864 -15.80 -31.33 -2.90
CA ALA A 864 -14.74 -30.50 -2.33
C ALA A 864 -15.16 -29.02 -2.19
N ILE A 865 -15.93 -28.51 -3.16
CA ILE A 865 -16.58 -27.20 -3.07
C ILE A 865 -17.66 -27.24 -1.98
N SER A 866 -18.57 -28.22 -1.99
CA SER A 866 -19.68 -28.30 -1.02
C SER A 866 -19.18 -28.34 0.43
N SER A 867 -18.15 -29.15 0.72
CA SER A 867 -17.57 -29.31 2.06
C SER A 867 -16.84 -28.06 2.59
N ARG A 868 -16.16 -27.28 1.74
CA ARG A 868 -15.47 -26.03 2.16
C ARG A 868 -16.31 -24.76 2.03
N ALA A 869 -17.19 -24.67 1.02
CA ALA A 869 -18.06 -23.51 0.77
C ALA A 869 -19.23 -23.41 1.76
N GLY A 870 -19.54 -24.49 2.50
CA GLY A 870 -20.71 -24.55 3.37
C GLY A 870 -21.99 -24.88 2.60
N GLY A 871 -21.95 -25.94 1.79
CA GLY A 871 -23.10 -26.66 1.26
C GLY A 871 -23.67 -26.17 -0.07
N LYS A 872 -23.75 -27.08 -1.06
CA LYS A 872 -24.65 -26.96 -2.23
C LYS A 872 -26.14 -27.05 -1.89
N GLY A 873 -26.45 -27.50 -0.66
CA GLY A 873 -27.81 -27.64 -0.16
C GLY A 873 -28.59 -26.33 -0.20
N GLY A 874 -29.87 -26.41 -0.57
CA GLY A 874 -30.83 -25.36 -0.22
C GLY A 874 -30.87 -25.18 1.31
N LEU A 875 -31.43 -24.07 1.77
CA LEU A 875 -31.69 -23.88 3.19
C LEU A 875 -32.63 -24.99 3.70
N THR A 876 -32.17 -25.85 4.61
CA THR A 876 -33.03 -26.86 5.23
C THR A 876 -33.85 -26.25 6.36
N ALA A 877 -35.00 -26.83 6.68
CA ALA A 877 -35.90 -26.39 7.73
C ALA A 877 -35.26 -26.53 9.11
N ALA A 878 -34.40 -27.55 9.27
CA ALA A 878 -33.54 -27.71 10.44
C ALA A 878 -32.50 -26.57 10.56
N GLU A 879 -31.80 -26.20 9.47
CA GLU A 879 -30.87 -25.06 9.49
C GLU A 879 -31.59 -23.71 9.67
N LEU A 880 -32.78 -23.54 9.09
CA LEU A 880 -33.59 -22.33 9.25
C LEU A 880 -34.03 -22.14 10.69
N ARG A 881 -34.54 -23.19 11.36
CA ARG A 881 -34.97 -23.14 12.78
C ARG A 881 -33.82 -22.81 13.75
N LEU A 882 -32.56 -23.01 13.34
CA LEU A 882 -31.38 -22.57 14.11
C LEU A 882 -31.05 -21.07 13.93
N VAL A 883 -31.57 -20.41 12.88
CA VAL A 883 -31.27 -19.01 12.52
C VAL A 883 -32.45 -18.07 12.76
N LEU A 884 -33.69 -18.55 12.59
CA LEU A 884 -34.93 -17.80 12.77
C LEU A 884 -35.96 -18.68 13.49
N THR A 885 -36.63 -18.14 14.51
CA THR A 885 -37.77 -18.82 15.15
C THR A 885 -39.06 -18.59 14.37
N ASP A 886 -40.09 -19.41 14.61
CA ASP A 886 -41.43 -19.20 14.02
C ASP A 886 -42.05 -17.84 14.41
N HIS A 887 -41.65 -17.30 15.56
CA HIS A 887 -42.04 -15.96 16.00
C HIS A 887 -41.35 -14.87 15.16
N ASP A 888 -40.07 -15.07 14.81
CA ASP A 888 -39.31 -14.17 13.96
C ASP A 888 -39.82 -14.16 12.51
N MET A 889 -40.28 -15.32 12.02
CA MET A 889 -40.97 -15.41 10.74
C MET A 889 -42.24 -14.55 10.72
N LYS A 890 -43.06 -14.64 11.78
CA LYS A 890 -44.26 -13.80 11.95
C LYS A 890 -43.91 -12.30 12.03
N ARG A 891 -42.82 -11.92 12.70
CA ARG A 891 -42.32 -10.53 12.76
C ARG A 891 -41.95 -9.99 11.37
N LEU A 892 -41.23 -10.79 10.57
CA LEU A 892 -40.88 -10.44 9.19
C LEU A 892 -42.13 -10.27 8.30
N GLU A 893 -43.15 -11.11 8.48
CA GLU A 893 -44.44 -10.97 7.77
C GLU A 893 -45.20 -9.70 8.16
N LEU A 894 -45.30 -9.39 9.46
CA LEU A 894 -45.97 -8.17 9.92
C LEU A 894 -45.29 -6.92 9.37
N TYR A 895 -43.96 -6.88 9.34
CA TYR A 895 -43.22 -5.81 8.68
C TYR A 895 -43.47 -5.77 7.16
N GLY A 896 -43.42 -6.91 6.46
CA GLY A 896 -43.73 -7.01 5.02
C GLY A 896 -45.17 -6.62 4.64
N ARG A 897 -46.08 -6.55 5.62
CA ARG A 897 -47.46 -6.03 5.49
C ARG A 897 -47.59 -4.55 5.91
N ASN A 898 -46.50 -3.86 6.24
CA ASN A 898 -46.47 -2.50 6.80
C ASN A 898 -47.23 -2.33 8.13
N LEU A 899 -47.36 -3.39 8.93
CA LEU A 899 -48.06 -3.37 10.23
C LEU A 899 -47.13 -3.09 11.42
N CYS A 900 -45.82 -2.98 11.19
CA CYS A 900 -44.79 -2.80 12.21
C CYS A 900 -43.67 -1.90 11.70
N ASP A 901 -43.00 -1.19 12.62
CA ASP A 901 -41.83 -0.36 12.31
C ASP A 901 -40.56 -1.18 12.07
N HIS A 902 -39.59 -0.58 11.38
CA HIS A 902 -38.29 -1.20 11.07
C HIS A 902 -37.55 -1.69 12.33
N HIS A 903 -37.67 -0.99 13.44
CA HIS A 903 -37.01 -1.34 14.71
C HIS A 903 -37.41 -2.74 15.22
N LEU A 904 -38.61 -3.22 14.90
CA LEU A 904 -39.11 -4.54 15.29
C LEU A 904 -38.51 -5.72 14.51
N ILE A 905 -37.69 -5.47 13.48
CA ILE A 905 -36.99 -6.51 12.71
C ILE A 905 -35.48 -6.29 12.62
N ALA A 906 -34.93 -5.22 13.22
CA ALA A 906 -33.54 -4.79 13.06
C ALA A 906 -32.50 -5.85 13.48
N ASP A 907 -32.84 -6.65 14.49
CA ASP A 907 -32.13 -7.84 14.96
C ASP A 907 -32.09 -8.97 13.91
N LEU A 908 -33.19 -9.15 13.17
CA LEU A 908 -33.36 -10.22 12.18
C LEU A 908 -32.70 -9.90 10.82
N VAL A 909 -32.60 -8.62 10.45
CA VAL A 909 -32.08 -8.20 9.12
C VAL A 909 -30.70 -8.78 8.85
N GLY A 910 -29.81 -8.80 9.84
CA GLY A 910 -28.46 -9.35 9.69
C GLY A 910 -28.45 -10.86 9.44
N GLY A 911 -29.37 -11.62 10.04
CA GLY A 911 -29.54 -13.05 9.78
C GLY A 911 -30.03 -13.32 8.36
N VAL A 912 -31.13 -12.67 7.97
CA VAL A 912 -31.75 -12.80 6.65
C VAL A 912 -30.79 -12.37 5.54
N ALA A 913 -30.07 -11.26 5.71
CA ALA A 913 -29.07 -10.79 4.76
C ALA A 913 -27.92 -11.79 4.56
N ARG A 914 -27.44 -12.43 5.63
CA ARG A 914 -26.40 -13.48 5.53
C ARG A 914 -26.89 -14.66 4.69
N LEU A 915 -28.11 -15.15 4.90
CA LEU A 915 -28.67 -16.28 4.12
C LEU A 915 -28.79 -15.95 2.63
N GLN A 916 -29.26 -14.74 2.29
CA GLN A 916 -29.35 -14.26 0.90
C GLN A 916 -27.96 -14.13 0.26
N PHE A 917 -27.01 -13.46 0.92
CA PHE A 917 -25.68 -13.21 0.34
C PHE A 917 -24.73 -14.41 0.39
N LEU A 918 -25.03 -15.46 1.16
CA LEU A 918 -24.40 -16.78 1.03
C LEU A 918 -25.04 -17.65 -0.07
N GLY A 919 -26.19 -17.25 -0.64
CA GLY A 919 -26.86 -17.96 -1.72
C GLY A 919 -27.69 -19.18 -1.27
N ARG A 920 -28.04 -19.26 0.03
CA ARG A 920 -28.86 -20.36 0.56
C ARG A 920 -30.36 -20.18 0.25
N ILE A 921 -30.83 -18.94 0.09
CA ILE A 921 -32.16 -18.63 -0.43
C ILE A 921 -32.08 -18.66 -1.96
N LYS A 922 -32.72 -19.66 -2.59
CA LYS A 922 -32.84 -19.78 -4.05
C LYS A 922 -34.11 -19.04 -4.52
N GLY A 923 -34.18 -18.64 -5.79
CA GLY A 923 -35.36 -18.00 -6.40
C GLY A 923 -35.54 -16.48 -6.18
N VAL A 924 -34.94 -15.86 -5.15
CA VAL A 924 -35.16 -14.43 -4.86
C VAL A 924 -34.18 -13.50 -5.57
N GLU A 925 -34.67 -12.80 -6.61
CA GLU A 925 -33.95 -11.68 -7.22
C GLU A 925 -34.32 -10.32 -6.60
N LEU A 926 -33.31 -9.65 -6.06
CA LEU A 926 -33.37 -8.28 -5.56
C LEU A 926 -32.80 -7.31 -6.61
N SER A 927 -33.43 -6.13 -6.76
CA SER A 927 -32.84 -5.05 -7.54
C SER A 927 -31.50 -4.62 -6.93
N SER A 928 -30.54 -4.16 -7.73
CA SER A 928 -29.22 -3.71 -7.22
C SER A 928 -29.33 -2.69 -6.07
N VAL A 929 -30.32 -1.78 -6.12
CA VAL A 929 -30.58 -0.85 -5.00
C VAL A 929 -31.14 -1.58 -3.76
N GLN A 930 -32.01 -2.56 -3.93
CA GLN A 930 -32.51 -3.39 -2.81
C GLN A 930 -31.37 -4.22 -2.19
N SER A 931 -30.51 -4.81 -3.01
CA SER A 931 -29.30 -5.51 -2.56
C SER A 931 -28.35 -4.58 -1.80
N ALA A 932 -28.14 -3.36 -2.31
CA ALA A 932 -27.35 -2.33 -1.63
C ALA A 932 -27.93 -2.01 -0.23
N LEU A 933 -29.24 -1.78 -0.13
CA LEU A 933 -29.91 -1.54 1.16
C LEU A 933 -29.74 -2.73 2.13
N MET A 934 -29.86 -3.96 1.63
CA MET A 934 -29.63 -5.16 2.44
C MET A 934 -28.18 -5.31 2.93
N VAL A 935 -27.19 -4.92 2.11
CA VAL A 935 -25.79 -4.86 2.55
C VAL A 935 -25.58 -3.75 3.59
N GLY A 936 -26.06 -2.53 3.34
CA GLY A 936 -25.85 -1.38 4.21
C GLY A 936 -26.53 -1.50 5.58
N MET A 937 -27.83 -1.80 5.60
CA MET A 937 -28.61 -1.92 6.83
C MET A 937 -28.42 -3.28 7.50
N GLY A 938 -28.34 -4.38 6.73
CA GLY A 938 -28.25 -5.74 7.26
C GLY A 938 -26.84 -6.24 7.58
N LEU A 939 -25.89 -6.10 6.66
CA LEU A 939 -24.53 -6.63 6.83
C LEU A 939 -23.55 -5.63 7.44
N GLN A 940 -23.67 -4.33 7.14
CA GLN A 940 -22.80 -3.28 7.70
C GLN A 940 -23.37 -2.62 8.97
N GLY A 941 -24.68 -2.73 9.23
CA GLY A 941 -25.32 -2.11 10.39
C GLY A 941 -25.29 -0.57 10.37
N LYS A 942 -25.40 0.04 9.18
CA LYS A 942 -25.48 1.50 9.02
C LYS A 942 -26.89 2.02 9.32
N SER A 943 -26.98 3.28 9.74
CA SER A 943 -28.28 3.94 9.93
C SER A 943 -28.95 4.27 8.59
N VAL A 944 -30.28 4.43 8.59
CA VAL A 944 -31.06 4.77 7.39
C VAL A 944 -30.54 6.06 6.74
N SER A 945 -30.20 7.07 7.54
CA SER A 945 -29.69 8.36 7.05
C SER A 945 -28.26 8.27 6.51
N GLU A 946 -27.40 7.42 7.07
CA GLU A 946 -26.08 7.11 6.48
C GLU A 946 -26.23 6.50 5.09
N VAL A 947 -27.09 5.48 4.96
CA VAL A 947 -27.32 4.78 3.68
C VAL A 947 -28.03 5.68 2.66
N GLY A 948 -28.98 6.53 3.10
CA GLY A 948 -29.62 7.54 2.26
C GLY A 948 -28.60 8.53 1.68
N LYS A 949 -27.68 9.04 2.50
CA LYS A 949 -26.59 9.93 2.06
C LYS A 949 -25.62 9.25 1.09
N GLU A 950 -25.22 8.00 1.31
CA GLU A 950 -24.32 7.25 0.40
C GLU A 950 -24.99 6.91 -0.95
N LEU A 951 -26.28 6.63 -0.95
CA LEU A 951 -27.02 6.32 -2.18
C LEU A 951 -27.52 7.57 -2.92
N GLY A 952 -27.62 8.72 -2.24
CA GLY A 952 -28.20 9.95 -2.78
C GLY A 952 -29.74 9.90 -2.81
N LEU A 953 -30.34 9.25 -1.81
CA LEU A 953 -31.78 8.97 -1.74
C LEU A 953 -32.38 9.54 -0.45
N PRO A 954 -33.61 10.09 -0.47
CA PRO A 954 -34.33 10.47 0.75
C PRO A 954 -34.66 9.26 1.63
N ASP A 955 -34.56 9.42 2.95
CA ASP A 955 -34.76 8.36 3.95
C ASP A 955 -36.12 7.63 3.81
N ASN A 956 -37.19 8.34 3.45
CA ASN A 956 -38.51 7.74 3.18
C ASN A 956 -38.49 6.75 2.00
N GLN A 957 -37.72 7.05 0.94
CA GLN A 957 -37.59 6.18 -0.23
C GLN A 957 -36.73 4.95 0.09
N VAL A 958 -35.71 5.12 0.94
CA VAL A 958 -34.88 4.03 1.47
C VAL A 958 -35.75 3.01 2.21
N LEU A 959 -36.57 3.46 3.17
CA LEU A 959 -37.47 2.57 3.93
C LEU A 959 -38.48 1.84 3.03
N ALA A 960 -39.08 2.54 2.05
CA ALA A 960 -40.03 1.92 1.12
C ALA A 960 -39.39 0.84 0.23
N MET A 961 -38.14 1.03 -0.21
CA MET A 961 -37.41 0.02 -1.00
C MET A 961 -36.89 -1.13 -0.15
N PHE A 962 -36.49 -0.86 1.09
CA PHE A 962 -36.09 -1.86 2.08
C PHE A 962 -37.27 -2.78 2.45
N ASN A 963 -38.47 -2.23 2.69
CA ASN A 963 -39.67 -3.04 2.95
C ASN A 963 -39.98 -4.01 1.80
N LYS A 964 -39.92 -3.53 0.55
CA LYS A 964 -40.06 -4.39 -0.64
C LYS A 964 -39.00 -5.49 -0.73
N ALA A 965 -37.79 -5.27 -0.20
CA ALA A 965 -36.75 -6.30 -0.14
C ALA A 965 -37.05 -7.36 0.92
N ILE A 966 -37.44 -6.95 2.15
CA ILE A 966 -37.84 -7.87 3.22
C ILE A 966 -39.03 -8.74 2.79
N ARG A 967 -40.06 -8.15 2.16
CA ARG A 967 -41.22 -8.91 1.65
C ARG A 967 -40.84 -9.97 0.62
N LYS A 968 -39.90 -9.68 -0.28
CA LYS A 968 -39.37 -10.66 -1.26
C LYS A 968 -38.63 -11.82 -0.57
N MET A 969 -37.75 -11.52 0.37
CA MET A 969 -36.99 -12.56 1.09
C MET A 969 -37.89 -13.40 1.99
N GLY A 970 -38.92 -12.82 2.62
CA GLY A 970 -39.94 -13.57 3.36
C GLY A 970 -40.71 -14.57 2.49
N SER A 971 -41.02 -14.20 1.23
CA SER A 971 -41.58 -15.12 0.23
C SER A 971 -40.62 -16.27 -0.05
N GLY A 972 -39.37 -15.98 -0.42
CA GLY A 972 -38.40 -17.02 -0.77
C GLY A 972 -37.98 -17.95 0.38
N ILE A 973 -37.98 -17.47 1.62
CA ILE A 973 -37.76 -18.35 2.79
C ILE A 973 -38.98 -19.27 2.99
N ARG A 974 -40.20 -18.75 2.78
CA ARG A 974 -41.41 -19.59 2.83
C ARG A 974 -41.41 -20.64 1.70
N GLU A 975 -41.12 -20.24 0.47
CA GLU A 975 -41.02 -21.14 -0.69
C GLU A 975 -39.98 -22.24 -0.46
N ALA A 976 -38.85 -21.95 0.20
CA ALA A 976 -37.86 -22.96 0.58
C ALA A 976 -38.40 -23.96 1.61
N VAL A 977 -39.13 -23.50 2.63
CA VAL A 977 -39.78 -24.36 3.65
C VAL A 977 -40.91 -25.21 3.04
N GLU A 978 -41.70 -24.62 2.15
CA GLU A 978 -42.80 -25.31 1.46
C GLU A 978 -42.27 -26.38 0.49
N ALA A 979 -41.13 -26.14 -0.17
CA ALA A 979 -40.49 -27.14 -1.03
C ALA A 979 -39.97 -28.35 -0.25
N GLU A 980 -39.33 -28.15 0.89
CA GLU A 980 -38.82 -29.25 1.72
C GLU A 980 -39.96 -30.04 2.40
N ALA A 981 -41.00 -29.35 2.86
CA ALA A 981 -42.23 -30.02 3.33
C ALA A 981 -42.86 -30.86 2.21
N ALA A 982 -42.86 -30.37 0.95
CA ALA A 982 -43.34 -31.13 -0.20
C ALA A 982 -42.46 -32.36 -0.52
N ASP A 983 -41.15 -32.30 -0.30
CA ASP A 983 -40.23 -33.44 -0.43
C ASP A 983 -40.45 -34.48 0.70
N GLU A 984 -40.68 -34.04 1.94
CA GLU A 984 -41.07 -34.92 3.06
C GLU A 984 -42.40 -35.64 2.77
N PHE A 985 -43.45 -34.89 2.38
CA PHE A 985 -44.73 -35.47 1.96
C PHE A 985 -44.63 -36.32 0.68
N GLY A 986 -43.65 -36.05 -0.19
CA GLY A 986 -43.33 -36.86 -1.37
C GLY A 986 -42.75 -38.22 -1.00
N HIS A 987 -41.92 -38.28 0.04
CA HIS A 987 -41.42 -39.52 0.63
C HIS A 987 -42.54 -40.31 1.34
N GLU A 988 -43.44 -39.66 2.07
CA GLU A 988 -44.62 -40.32 2.64
C GLU A 988 -45.53 -40.91 1.54
N LYS A 989 -45.75 -40.19 0.43
CA LYS A 989 -46.52 -40.72 -0.71
C LYS A 989 -45.85 -41.89 -1.42
N LYS A 990 -44.52 -41.98 -1.44
CA LYS A 990 -43.82 -43.19 -1.90
C LYS A 990 -44.00 -44.34 -0.93
N HIS A 991 -43.92 -44.10 0.38
CA HIS A 991 -44.18 -45.13 1.39
C HIS A 991 -45.62 -45.64 1.37
N GLN A 992 -46.61 -44.76 1.15
CA GLN A 992 -48.01 -45.14 0.94
C GLN A 992 -48.23 -45.79 -0.44
N GLY A 993 -47.51 -45.37 -1.48
CA GLY A 993 -47.54 -45.99 -2.81
C GLY A 993 -47.02 -47.43 -2.80
N GLU A 994 -45.87 -47.67 -2.19
CA GLU A 994 -45.33 -49.03 -1.97
C GLU A 994 -46.24 -49.87 -1.08
N ALA A 995 -46.95 -49.27 -0.11
CA ALA A 995 -47.96 -49.97 0.67
C ALA A 995 -49.21 -50.32 -0.15
N LEU A 996 -49.62 -49.45 -1.10
CA LEU A 996 -50.78 -49.68 -1.96
C LEU A 996 -50.49 -50.67 -3.10
N GLU A 997 -49.26 -50.69 -3.64
CA GLU A 997 -48.80 -51.72 -4.56
C GLU A 997 -48.72 -53.08 -3.87
N ARG A 998 -48.17 -53.15 -2.65
CA ARG A 998 -48.19 -54.37 -1.81
C ARG A 998 -49.58 -54.87 -1.44
N MET A 999 -50.63 -54.06 -1.56
CA MET A 999 -52.02 -54.51 -1.37
C MET A 999 -52.68 -55.01 -2.67
N LYS A 1000 -52.07 -54.79 -3.85
CA LYS A 1000 -52.55 -55.34 -5.12
C LYS A 1000 -51.97 -56.73 -5.42
N ASP A 1001 -50.76 -57.03 -4.96
CA ASP A 1001 -50.10 -58.31 -5.20
C ASP A 1001 -50.65 -59.48 -4.34
N VAL A 1002 -51.65 -59.23 -3.48
CA VAL A 1002 -52.19 -60.21 -2.52
C VAL A 1002 -53.38 -61.01 -3.08
N THR A 1003 -53.92 -60.68 -4.26
CA THR A 1003 -55.12 -61.34 -4.80
C THR A 1003 -54.88 -62.62 -5.62
N GLU A 1004 -53.64 -63.09 -5.81
CA GLU A 1004 -53.32 -64.25 -6.66
C GLU A 1004 -52.39 -65.30 -6.04
N LEU A 1005 -52.28 -65.37 -4.70
CA LEU A 1005 -51.50 -66.41 -3.99
C LEU A 1005 -52.41 -67.26 -3.10
N THR A 1006 -52.23 -68.58 -3.13
CA THR A 1006 -52.98 -69.51 -2.25
C THR A 1006 -52.31 -69.61 -0.87
N LEU A 1007 -53.15 -69.75 0.16
CA LEU A 1007 -52.77 -69.74 1.59
C LEU A 1007 -51.63 -70.70 1.96
N ASP A 1008 -51.45 -71.80 1.22
CA ASP A 1008 -50.40 -72.80 1.47
C ASP A 1008 -49.01 -72.31 1.02
N GLU A 1009 -48.92 -71.54 -0.07
CA GLU A 1009 -47.65 -70.98 -0.57
C GLU A 1009 -47.13 -69.86 0.36
N GLU A 1010 -48.05 -69.12 0.97
CA GLU A 1010 -47.73 -68.06 1.94
C GLU A 1010 -47.08 -68.63 3.22
N GLN A 1011 -47.53 -69.81 3.67
CA GLN A 1011 -46.95 -70.50 4.83
C GLN A 1011 -45.55 -71.05 4.56
N GLU A 1012 -45.28 -71.59 3.37
CA GLU A 1012 -43.93 -72.03 2.99
C GLU A 1012 -42.95 -70.86 2.87
N GLN A 1013 -43.36 -69.75 2.24
CA GLN A 1013 -42.52 -68.55 2.11
C GLN A 1013 -42.23 -67.91 3.48
N ALA A 1014 -43.22 -67.83 4.39
CA ALA A 1014 -42.99 -67.36 5.75
C ALA A 1014 -42.02 -68.26 6.55
N ALA A 1015 -42.08 -69.59 6.34
CA ALA A 1015 -41.17 -70.55 6.97
C ALA A 1015 -39.73 -70.45 6.41
N GLU A 1016 -39.58 -70.24 5.10
CA GLU A 1016 -38.31 -69.92 4.42
C GLU A 1016 -37.68 -68.63 4.97
N ASP A 1017 -38.45 -67.56 5.10
CA ASP A 1017 -37.95 -66.27 5.56
C ASP A 1017 -37.62 -66.23 7.06
N LEU A 1018 -38.34 -66.99 7.89
CA LEU A 1018 -37.95 -67.26 9.27
C LEU A 1018 -36.61 -68.05 9.33
N LYS A 1019 -36.39 -69.02 8.44
CA LYS A 1019 -35.10 -69.73 8.32
C LYS A 1019 -33.98 -68.78 7.84
N LYS A 1020 -34.24 -67.89 6.87
CA LYS A 1020 -33.27 -66.88 6.38
C LYS A 1020 -32.94 -65.83 7.44
N LYS A 1021 -33.94 -65.31 8.18
CA LYS A 1021 -33.73 -64.39 9.33
C LYS A 1021 -32.96 -65.07 10.47
N LYS A 1022 -33.26 -66.33 10.81
CA LYS A 1022 -32.48 -67.11 11.80
C LYS A 1022 -31.04 -67.40 11.33
N LYS A 1023 -30.80 -67.60 10.02
CA LYS A 1023 -29.43 -67.71 9.46
C LYS A 1023 -28.68 -66.38 9.46
N LYS A 1024 -29.31 -65.24 9.11
CA LYS A 1024 -28.70 -63.91 9.19
C LYS A 1024 -28.33 -63.53 10.63
N LYS A 1025 -29.23 -63.74 11.61
CA LYS A 1025 -28.93 -63.49 13.04
C LYS A 1025 -27.84 -64.37 13.65
N LYS A 1026 -27.48 -65.51 13.03
CA LYS A 1026 -26.38 -66.38 13.48
C LYS A 1026 -25.01 -66.10 12.85
N LYS A 1027 -24.89 -65.11 11.95
CA LYS A 1027 -23.64 -64.80 11.23
C LYS A 1027 -23.06 -63.39 11.49
N GLY A 1028 -23.59 -62.65 12.47
CA GLY A 1028 -23.04 -61.38 12.91
C GLY A 1028 -22.94 -61.30 14.43
N GLY A 1029 -21.74 -61.57 14.97
CA GLY A 1029 -21.22 -60.88 16.16
C GLY A 1029 -20.18 -59.85 15.67
N ILE A 1030 -19.69 -58.90 16.48
CA ILE A 1030 -19.81 -58.68 17.93
C ILE A 1030 -19.52 -57.18 18.20
N LEU A 1031 -19.74 -56.68 19.44
CA LEU A 1031 -19.60 -55.28 19.95
C LEU A 1031 -20.88 -54.42 19.80
N ASP A 1032 -21.48 -53.85 20.85
CA ASP A 1032 -21.33 -54.01 22.32
C ASP A 1032 -22.70 -53.80 23.00
N ASP A 1033 -23.14 -54.76 23.85
CA ASP A 1033 -24.49 -54.79 24.44
C ASP A 1033 -24.65 -54.01 25.78
N GLU A 1034 -23.61 -53.37 26.30
CA GLU A 1034 -23.60 -52.78 27.66
C GLU A 1034 -24.22 -51.35 27.78
N GLU A 1035 -24.54 -50.68 26.68
CA GLU A 1035 -25.18 -49.35 26.73
C GLU A 1035 -26.71 -49.39 26.59
N ILE A 1036 -27.25 -50.39 25.88
CA ILE A 1036 -28.70 -50.49 25.62
C ILE A 1036 -29.46 -51.08 26.82
N ALA A 1037 -28.79 -51.87 27.67
CA ALA A 1037 -29.37 -52.43 28.89
C ALA A 1037 -29.74 -51.40 29.98
N ARG A 1038 -29.29 -50.14 29.87
CA ARG A 1038 -29.49 -49.09 30.90
C ARG A 1038 -30.76 -48.23 30.74
N TYR A 1039 -31.50 -48.37 29.64
CA TYR A 1039 -32.72 -47.59 29.38
C TYR A 1039 -34.00 -48.43 29.24
N HIS A 1040 -33.96 -49.71 29.66
CA HIS A 1040 -35.16 -50.54 29.67
C HIS A 1040 -36.03 -50.22 30.89
N VAL A 1041 -37.03 -49.36 30.69
CA VAL A 1041 -38.15 -49.24 31.64
C VAL A 1041 -38.88 -50.58 31.68
N LYS A 1042 -39.18 -51.08 32.87
CA LYS A 1042 -40.09 -52.21 33.09
C LYS A 1042 -41.37 -51.68 33.73
N GLY A 1043 -42.50 -52.03 33.14
CA GLY A 1043 -43.82 -51.98 33.75
C GLY A 1043 -44.67 -53.05 33.06
N THR A 1044 -45.47 -53.78 33.82
CA THR A 1044 -46.36 -54.83 33.30
C THR A 1044 -47.66 -54.24 32.76
N GLU A 1045 -48.30 -54.87 31.78
CA GLU A 1045 -49.50 -54.32 31.11
C GLU A 1045 -50.63 -53.98 32.09
N GLU A 1046 -50.75 -54.74 33.19
CA GLU A 1046 -51.70 -54.49 34.29
C GLU A 1046 -51.49 -53.13 34.99
N GLU A 1047 -50.25 -52.63 35.12
CA GLU A 1047 -49.95 -51.33 35.74
C GLU A 1047 -50.34 -50.13 34.85
N TRP A 1048 -50.47 -50.36 33.53
CA TRP A 1048 -50.88 -49.33 32.58
C TRP A 1048 -52.41 -49.23 32.46
N GLU A 1049 -53.14 -50.31 32.73
CA GLU A 1049 -54.61 -50.30 32.72
C GLU A 1049 -55.22 -49.66 33.99
N GLU A 1050 -54.64 -49.88 35.19
CA GLU A 1050 -55.07 -49.16 36.40
C GLU A 1050 -54.88 -47.63 36.25
N ALA A 1051 -53.78 -47.19 35.65
CA ALA A 1051 -53.48 -45.76 35.41
C ALA A 1051 -54.45 -45.06 34.43
N LEU A 1052 -55.28 -45.82 33.69
CA LEU A 1052 -56.26 -45.28 32.74
C LEU A 1052 -57.68 -45.18 33.30
N GLN A 1053 -57.99 -45.84 34.43
CA GLN A 1053 -59.37 -45.86 34.98
C GLN A 1053 -59.67 -44.73 35.99
N GLU A 1054 -58.67 -44.12 36.64
CA GLU A 1054 -58.90 -42.98 37.53
C GLU A 1054 -59.05 -41.63 36.80
N LYS A 1055 -60.23 -41.37 36.24
CA LYS A 1055 -60.69 -40.01 35.90
C LYS A 1055 -62.13 -39.74 36.37
N GLY A 1056 -62.25 -39.22 37.60
CA GLY A 1056 -63.53 -38.93 38.25
C GLY A 1056 -63.56 -37.64 39.09
N SER A 1057 -63.61 -36.48 38.42
CA SER A 1057 -64.21 -35.21 38.89
C SER A 1057 -63.62 -34.40 40.08
N VAL A 1058 -63.79 -33.07 39.98
CA VAL A 1058 -63.74 -31.99 41.01
C VAL A 1058 -62.40 -31.25 41.28
N GLU A 1059 -62.36 -30.04 40.71
CA GLU A 1059 -61.84 -28.73 41.18
C GLU A 1059 -60.57 -28.53 42.03
N ASN A 1060 -59.76 -27.55 41.56
CA ASN A 1060 -58.95 -26.57 42.31
C ASN A 1060 -58.38 -26.93 43.69
N GLN A 1061 -57.06 -27.18 43.75
CA GLN A 1061 -56.17 -26.39 44.62
C GLN A 1061 -54.69 -26.47 44.19
N ASN A 1062 -53.93 -25.41 44.52
CA ASN A 1062 -52.49 -25.32 44.27
C ASN A 1062 -51.66 -26.16 45.26
N ASN A 1063 -50.43 -26.49 44.85
CA ASN A 1063 -49.36 -27.19 45.60
C ASN A 1063 -49.63 -28.66 45.94
N ILE A 1064 -48.70 -29.54 45.53
CA ILE A 1064 -47.83 -30.25 46.48
C ILE A 1064 -46.55 -30.73 45.79
N GLN A 1065 -45.48 -30.59 46.57
CA GLN A 1065 -44.12 -31.05 46.40
C GLN A 1065 -44.01 -32.57 46.17
N VAL A 1066 -43.05 -33.01 45.36
CA VAL A 1066 -42.48 -34.36 45.46
C VAL A 1066 -41.06 -34.29 46.00
N LYS A 1067 -40.88 -34.68 47.26
CA LYS A 1067 -39.56 -34.95 47.84
C LYS A 1067 -39.09 -36.34 47.37
N ARG A 1068 -37.93 -36.43 46.71
CA ARG A 1068 -37.16 -37.68 46.72
C ARG A 1068 -36.37 -37.79 48.03
N LYS A 1069 -36.38 -38.98 48.61
CA LYS A 1069 -35.70 -39.32 49.86
C LYS A 1069 -34.18 -39.37 49.64
N ARG A 1070 -33.42 -39.00 50.67
CA ARG A 1070 -31.95 -39.12 50.72
C ARG A 1070 -31.57 -40.40 51.46
N ASP A 1071 -30.46 -40.99 51.05
CA ASP A 1071 -29.41 -41.41 51.98
C ASP A 1071 -28.38 -40.25 51.95
N LYS A 1072 -28.11 -39.51 53.04
CA LYS A 1072 -27.16 -39.81 54.14
C LYS A 1072 -25.73 -40.08 53.60
N GLU A 1073 -24.64 -39.46 54.06
CA GLU A 1073 -24.33 -38.38 55.03
C GLU A 1073 -22.79 -38.12 54.90
N GLU A 1074 -22.12 -37.00 55.19
CA GLU A 1074 -22.37 -35.66 55.80
C GLU A 1074 -21.90 -34.55 54.80
N ILE A 1075 -22.31 -33.27 54.80
CA ILE A 1075 -22.32 -32.12 55.76
C ILE A 1075 -20.95 -31.47 56.02
N GLU A 1076 -20.73 -30.28 55.41
CA GLU A 1076 -20.44 -29.05 56.16
C GLU A 1076 -20.79 -27.77 55.35
N GLU A 1077 -20.86 -26.63 56.04
CA GLU A 1077 -21.52 -25.37 55.66
C GLU A 1077 -20.62 -24.46 54.77
N GLY A 1078 -21.07 -23.39 54.10
CA GLY A 1078 -22.38 -22.73 54.00
C GLY A 1078 -22.29 -21.37 53.26
N ALA A 1079 -23.41 -20.63 53.19
CA ALA A 1079 -23.58 -19.25 52.70
C ALA A 1079 -23.39 -18.96 51.19
N GLY A 1080 -24.44 -18.45 50.53
CA GLY A 1080 -24.45 -18.07 49.11
C GLY A 1080 -24.05 -16.61 48.83
N GLY A 1081 -23.73 -16.31 47.57
CA GLY A 1081 -23.38 -14.93 47.17
C GLY A 1081 -22.82 -14.72 45.75
N GLU A 1082 -23.32 -15.40 44.71
CA GLU A 1082 -22.83 -15.18 43.34
C GLU A 1082 -23.93 -14.92 42.29
N ASN A 1083 -24.51 -13.72 42.34
CA ASN A 1083 -25.18 -13.12 41.18
C ASN A 1083 -24.71 -11.68 40.89
N PHE A 1084 -23.46 -11.36 41.28
CA PHE A 1084 -22.81 -10.06 41.08
C PHE A 1084 -21.39 -10.14 40.46
N LYS A 1085 -20.98 -11.32 39.97
CA LYS A 1085 -19.60 -11.59 39.47
C LYS A 1085 -19.47 -11.80 37.95
N ARG A 1086 -20.29 -11.13 37.13
CA ARG A 1086 -20.07 -11.06 35.67
C ARG A 1086 -19.62 -9.70 35.13
N SER A 1087 -19.61 -8.65 35.96
CA SER A 1087 -19.05 -7.34 35.58
C SER A 1087 -17.56 -7.17 35.92
N ASN A 1088 -16.96 -8.04 36.74
CA ASN A 1088 -15.59 -7.82 37.27
C ASN A 1088 -14.46 -8.47 36.44
N ARG A 1089 -14.76 -9.50 35.62
CA ARG A 1089 -13.74 -10.20 34.82
C ARG A 1089 -12.99 -9.29 33.83
N TYR A 1090 -13.64 -8.23 33.34
CA TYR A 1090 -13.01 -7.28 32.42
C TYR A 1090 -11.93 -6.41 33.08
N TYR A 1091 -12.03 -6.17 34.39
CA TYR A 1091 -11.02 -5.42 35.14
C TYR A 1091 -9.92 -6.33 35.71
N GLU A 1092 -10.25 -7.58 36.06
CA GLU A 1092 -9.27 -8.58 36.52
C GLU A 1092 -8.30 -9.00 35.39
N GLU A 1093 -8.78 -9.20 34.16
CA GLU A 1093 -7.91 -9.50 33.00
C GLU A 1093 -6.95 -8.36 32.62
N GLU A 1094 -7.29 -7.10 32.93
CA GLU A 1094 -6.42 -5.96 32.62
C GLU A 1094 -5.36 -5.76 33.72
N GLU A 1095 -5.70 -6.00 34.99
CA GLU A 1095 -4.72 -6.07 36.07
C GLU A 1095 -3.72 -7.24 35.89
N GLU A 1096 -4.16 -8.43 35.47
CA GLU A 1096 -3.24 -9.54 35.19
C GLU A 1096 -2.26 -9.20 34.07
N ARG A 1097 -2.71 -8.62 32.94
CA ARG A 1097 -1.81 -8.19 31.86
C ARG A 1097 -0.81 -7.12 32.31
N VAL A 1098 -1.22 -6.20 33.18
CA VAL A 1098 -0.30 -5.21 33.77
C VAL A 1098 0.72 -5.89 34.70
N ARG A 1099 0.29 -6.80 35.58
CA ARG A 1099 1.16 -7.57 36.49
C ARG A 1099 2.14 -8.46 35.71
N GLU A 1100 1.70 -9.14 34.65
CA GLU A 1100 2.58 -9.89 33.74
C GLU A 1100 3.60 -8.99 33.04
N SER A 1101 3.18 -7.82 32.53
CA SER A 1101 4.10 -6.88 31.87
C SER A 1101 5.17 -6.33 32.81
N VAL A 1102 4.85 -6.17 34.10
CA VAL A 1102 5.78 -5.76 35.16
C VAL A 1102 6.69 -6.93 35.58
N GLY A 1103 6.14 -8.16 35.67
CA GLY A 1103 6.90 -9.39 35.92
C GLY A 1103 7.91 -9.73 34.81
N LEU A 1104 7.54 -9.54 33.55
CA LEU A 1104 8.43 -9.65 32.39
C LEU A 1104 9.56 -8.60 32.46
N LYS A 1105 9.26 -7.35 32.81
CA LYS A 1105 10.29 -6.31 33.01
C LYS A 1105 11.22 -6.62 34.19
N MET A 1106 10.71 -7.15 35.31
CA MET A 1106 11.55 -7.60 36.43
C MET A 1106 12.44 -8.79 36.07
N THR A 1107 11.90 -9.81 35.38
CA THR A 1107 12.67 -11.00 34.98
C THR A 1107 13.69 -10.69 33.89
N GLU A 1108 13.42 -9.77 32.96
CA GLU A 1108 14.44 -9.24 32.04
C GLU A 1108 15.53 -8.45 32.77
N LYS A 1109 15.18 -7.62 33.76
CA LYS A 1109 16.16 -6.87 34.58
C LYS A 1109 17.04 -7.82 35.37
N MET A 1110 16.46 -8.84 36.02
CA MET A 1110 17.20 -9.93 36.67
C MET A 1110 18.07 -10.72 35.68
N LYS A 1111 17.58 -11.05 34.47
CA LYS A 1111 18.41 -11.72 33.44
C LYS A 1111 19.56 -10.84 32.95
N LYS A 1112 19.36 -9.51 32.84
CA LYS A 1112 20.42 -8.53 32.53
C LYS A 1112 21.47 -8.46 33.64
N ASP A 1113 21.05 -8.40 34.90
CA ASP A 1113 21.97 -8.31 36.04
C ASP A 1113 22.67 -9.65 36.33
N LYS A 1114 22.03 -10.80 36.06
CA LYS A 1114 22.67 -12.13 36.08
C LYS A 1114 23.68 -12.28 34.92
N LYS A 1115 23.38 -11.75 33.72
CA LYS A 1115 24.36 -11.64 32.61
C LYS A 1115 25.51 -10.67 32.89
N ARG A 1116 25.29 -9.59 33.65
CA ARG A 1116 26.36 -8.69 34.12
C ARG A 1116 27.26 -9.40 35.14
N LYS A 1117 26.69 -9.95 36.21
CA LYS A 1117 27.44 -10.74 37.21
C LYS A 1117 28.21 -11.91 36.60
N MET A 1118 27.67 -12.60 35.57
CA MET A 1118 28.42 -13.62 34.83
C MET A 1118 29.56 -13.05 33.95
N LYS A 1119 29.39 -11.88 33.33
CA LYS A 1119 30.47 -11.23 32.57
C LYS A 1119 31.59 -10.71 33.49
N ASP A 1120 31.22 -10.13 34.63
CA ASP A 1120 32.19 -9.62 35.60
C ASP A 1120 32.92 -10.79 36.30
N GLY A 1121 32.21 -11.88 36.61
CA GLY A 1121 32.81 -13.13 37.10
C GLY A 1121 33.74 -13.82 36.09
N LYS A 1122 33.45 -13.77 34.78
CA LYS A 1122 34.39 -14.25 33.76
C LYS A 1122 35.65 -13.38 33.69
N LYS A 1123 35.50 -12.06 33.79
CA LYS A 1123 36.63 -11.12 33.83
C LYS A 1123 37.57 -11.32 35.02
N ILE A 1124 37.04 -11.75 36.17
CA ILE A 1124 37.88 -12.04 37.35
C ILE A 1124 38.65 -13.35 37.16
N ARG A 1125 38.11 -14.34 36.41
CA ARG A 1125 38.83 -15.59 36.09
C ARG A 1125 39.88 -15.44 34.97
N GLU A 1126 39.72 -14.49 34.06
CA GLU A 1126 40.71 -14.19 33.01
C GLU A 1126 41.90 -13.33 33.50
N ILE A 1127 41.88 -12.85 34.75
CA ILE A 1127 42.97 -12.06 35.36
C ILE A 1127 43.82 -12.88 36.35
N GLY A 1128 43.38 -14.09 36.74
CA GLY A 1128 44.09 -15.00 37.64
C GLY A 1128 44.82 -16.16 36.93
N GLY A 1129 45.32 -15.93 35.71
CA GLY A 1129 45.96 -16.96 34.87
C GLY A 1129 47.20 -16.48 34.10
N LEU A 1130 47.81 -15.38 34.56
CA LEU A 1130 49.06 -14.81 34.07
C LEU A 1130 49.84 -14.24 35.27
N GLU A 1131 50.37 -15.16 36.09
CA GLU A 1131 51.65 -14.99 36.79
C GLU A 1131 52.71 -15.82 36.04
#